data_AF-A0A922XK83-F1
#
_entry.id   AF-A0A922XK83-F1
#
_cell.length_a   1.000
_cell.length_b   1.000
_cell.length_c   1.000
_cell.angle_alpha   90.00
_cell.angle_beta   90.00
_cell.angle_gamma   90.00
#
_symmetry.space_group_name_H-M   'P 1'
#
loop_
_entity.id
_entity.type
_entity.pdbx_description
1 polymer ?
#
loop_
_entity_poly.entity_id
_entity_poly.type
_entity_poly.pdbx_seq_one_letter_code
_entity_poly.pdbx_strand_id
1 'polypeptide(L)'
;MIGRAGSGTDRNSAPARGESRAGFFRSCARARAGPRPKNNPTRRRRHGVSRGEGQVPMNGLLGTLATGLDLAVVLGAFTLIIVIHELGHFLAARWAGIRVHAFAVGFGGAVGSYRRGLGFRRGSSEGEYRAMLRADAAGTRARVSATEYRWNWLPLGGYVKMLGQNDADPSQRSDEPDSYQSRPVWKRMVVIGAGVVMNLISAAALFVVVFQAGLRTEPPEIGYVDPDGPAAVGAAGGGGLRVGDRVLRMDGERVRAFSDIAIAAAMASGSAEMVVEVERAGEPVVVRLRPVKGPVGLLTIGVGPAVTGRLIGGEEGVSQRDRQRLGAHWLAQTGAALEPGMEVVGVGGAALGPSGDPVSALESALAASGGSAVEVLVRDGGQERTLAVRPQAEWAQTQHLIESAGGGGGGGGGGGRAGRSVTTEHLLGLAPVLKVVRVEEGTSAAAAGLRGGDVMARVGSAVWPSLARGIAELNGSAGRSVGVVVWRSGALVDLGQVAVSKEGRIGFVPGHTAQESALVAAWPTLPELADAAHTGGGGAGASASGPAGAGSSGPGAGAGSGAADAAQAGSAGVAGRGVWSGAGLGLAPGSRLVGVGGQRVATLVDVRGALQRAAGEAAGGPGPAGEVRVALEVEPPARPGVDAGSAGTETYLWVIPEGEARALGGLGWKSPLLAGDFEAKRVVLRSGSVLGAIGMGLHRTRQSMLQTYITFARLAQGTVGVEHLNGPVGIVHAGTVLAGRGWVWVLFFMGVVSVNLAVINFLPLPIVDGGHFLFLLYEQVTGRAVSVVVQNAAALAGLIAIGTVFLVVTYNDLARLLWP
;
A
#
# COMPACT_ATOMS: atom_id res chain seq x y z
N MET A 1 -21.05 -33.21 56.24
CA MET A 1 -19.60 -32.98 56.18
C MET A 1 -19.38 -31.58 55.64
N ILE A 2 -19.35 -30.57 56.52
CA ILE A 2 -18.15 -29.77 56.88
C ILE A 2 -17.49 -29.20 55.60
N GLY A 3 -17.52 -27.91 55.22
CA GLY A 3 -17.71 -26.67 55.96
C GLY A 3 -16.41 -25.86 55.93
N ARG A 4 -16.33 -24.76 55.15
CA ARG A 4 -15.57 -23.56 55.54
C ARG A 4 -15.93 -22.33 54.71
N ALA A 5 -16.42 -21.34 55.44
CA ALA A 5 -16.61 -19.95 55.07
C ALA A 5 -15.66 -19.07 55.91
N GLY A 6 -15.51 -17.81 55.50
CA GLY A 6 -14.94 -16.69 56.26
C GLY A 6 -14.19 -15.75 55.32
N SER A 7 -14.33 -14.42 55.32
CA SER A 7 -15.11 -13.43 56.09
C SER A 7 -14.87 -12.08 55.37
N GLY A 8 -15.84 -11.19 55.15
CA GLY A 8 -16.18 -10.06 56.05
C GLY A 8 -14.99 -9.10 56.24
N THR A 9 -15.01 -7.79 55.97
CA THR A 9 -16.07 -6.78 56.23
C THR A 9 -15.80 -5.47 55.48
N ASP A 10 -16.84 -4.65 55.37
CA ASP A 10 -16.97 -3.42 54.56
C ASP A 10 -17.49 -2.27 55.46
N ARG A 11 -17.07 -1.02 55.17
CA ARG A 11 -17.66 0.32 55.55
C ARG A 11 -17.53 0.79 57.01
N ASN A 12 -17.50 2.08 57.39
CA ASN A 12 -17.72 3.43 56.81
C ASN A 12 -17.02 4.40 57.82
N SER A 13 -16.61 5.66 57.59
CA SER A 13 -17.39 6.89 57.31
C SER A 13 -16.46 8.13 57.38
N ALA A 14 -16.74 9.16 56.57
CA ALA A 14 -16.11 10.51 56.55
C ALA A 14 -16.74 11.46 57.62
N PRO A 15 -16.63 12.82 57.58
CA PRO A 15 -15.72 13.77 56.88
C PRO A 15 -15.23 14.99 57.75
N ALA A 16 -14.43 15.90 57.14
CA ALA A 16 -14.61 17.38 57.10
C ALA A 16 -13.41 18.32 57.43
N ARG A 17 -13.02 19.10 56.39
CA ARG A 17 -12.72 20.56 56.27
C ARG A 17 -11.78 21.34 57.22
N GLY A 18 -10.98 22.22 56.59
CA GLY A 18 -10.59 23.57 57.06
C GLY A 18 -9.06 23.80 57.09
N GLU A 19 -8.46 24.49 56.10
CA GLU A 19 -7.96 25.90 56.17
C GLU A 19 -6.76 26.10 57.14
N SER A 20 -5.68 26.87 56.93
CA SER A 20 -5.38 28.01 56.05
C SER A 20 -3.89 28.41 56.23
N ARG A 21 -3.32 29.13 55.23
CA ARG A 21 -2.25 30.18 55.33
C ARG A 21 -0.82 29.76 55.74
N ALA A 22 0.27 30.49 55.49
CA ALA A 22 0.78 31.49 54.54
C ALA A 22 2.08 32.05 55.19
N GLY A 23 3.08 32.51 54.40
CA GLY A 23 4.26 33.27 54.87
C GLY A 23 5.58 32.57 54.51
N PHE A 24 6.41 32.96 53.55
CA PHE A 24 6.96 34.26 53.13
C PHE A 24 7.97 34.89 54.11
N PHE A 25 9.16 35.14 53.55
CA PHE A 25 10.22 36.10 53.89
C PHE A 25 11.53 35.68 54.60
N ARG A 26 12.60 35.87 53.81
CA ARG A 26 13.78 36.74 54.03
C ARG A 26 15.14 36.06 54.25
N SER A 27 15.95 36.23 53.21
CA SER A 27 17.42 36.15 53.21
C SER A 27 18.04 37.16 54.17
N CYS A 28 19.24 36.87 54.66
CA CYS A 28 20.23 37.88 55.01
C CYS A 28 21.63 37.45 54.55
N ALA A 29 22.32 38.42 53.97
CA ALA A 29 23.58 38.32 53.25
C ALA A 29 24.81 38.61 54.14
N ARG A 30 26.02 38.32 53.62
CA ARG A 30 27.32 39.05 53.79
C ARG A 30 28.45 38.20 53.16
N ALA A 31 29.52 38.70 52.55
CA ALA A 31 30.11 40.04 52.46
C ALA A 31 31.21 40.13 51.36
N ARG A 32 31.38 41.36 50.81
CA ARG A 32 32.62 42.16 50.48
C ARG A 32 33.75 41.49 49.65
N ALA A 33 34.26 41.99 48.51
CA ALA A 33 34.68 43.31 47.96
C ALA A 33 36.20 43.32 47.65
N GLY A 34 36.62 43.69 46.42
CA GLY A 34 37.95 44.29 46.12
C GLY A 34 38.83 43.62 45.02
N PRO A 35 39.71 44.34 44.28
CA PRO A 35 39.78 44.28 42.80
C PRO A 35 41.09 43.78 42.11
N ARG A 36 40.93 43.45 40.80
CA ARG A 36 41.81 43.23 39.61
C ARG A 36 43.35 43.39 39.70
N PRO A 37 44.13 42.56 38.96
CA PRO A 37 44.59 42.97 37.61
C PRO A 37 44.62 41.84 36.53
N LYS A 38 45.08 42.23 35.33
CA LYS A 38 44.90 41.64 33.98
C LYS A 38 45.78 40.42 33.64
N ASN A 39 45.30 39.72 32.59
CA ASN A 39 45.99 38.91 31.57
C ASN A 39 46.32 37.43 31.83
N ASN A 40 45.57 36.58 31.09
CA ASN A 40 45.82 35.27 30.45
C ASN A 40 46.59 34.18 31.23
N PRO A 41 46.08 32.93 31.28
CA PRO A 41 46.53 31.96 30.27
C PRO A 41 45.52 30.86 29.86
N THR A 42 45.72 30.37 28.63
CA THR A 42 45.57 28.99 28.11
C THR A 42 44.72 27.92 28.82
N ARG A 43 43.85 27.30 28.00
CA ARG A 43 43.50 25.87 27.86
C ARG A 43 42.64 25.15 28.92
N ARG A 44 41.63 24.46 28.36
CA ARG A 44 40.88 23.26 28.81
C ARG A 44 39.91 23.43 29.99
N ARG A 45 38.61 23.29 29.70
CA ARG A 45 37.70 22.33 30.37
C ARG A 45 36.30 22.31 29.73
N ARG A 46 35.80 21.09 29.52
CA ARG A 46 34.40 20.63 29.58
C ARG A 46 33.29 21.67 29.31
N HIS A 47 32.66 21.58 28.14
CA HIS A 47 31.22 21.82 28.02
C HIS A 47 30.54 20.45 28.10
N GLY A 48 29.68 20.12 29.07
CA GLY A 48 28.71 20.98 29.71
C GLY A 48 27.44 20.91 28.88
N VAL A 49 26.67 19.83 29.09
CA VAL A 49 25.36 19.55 28.51
C VAL A 49 24.47 20.78 28.69
N SER A 50 24.27 21.52 27.60
CA SER A 50 23.20 22.48 27.47
C SER A 50 21.95 21.71 27.05
N ARG A 51 21.03 21.53 28.02
CA ARG A 51 19.61 21.33 27.72
C ARG A 51 19.15 22.60 26.99
N GLY A 52 19.19 22.55 25.67
CA GLY A 52 18.50 23.51 24.81
C GLY A 52 17.01 23.29 24.96
N GLU A 53 16.37 24.26 25.60
CA GLU A 53 14.92 24.41 25.72
C GLU A 53 14.26 24.22 24.35
N GLY A 54 13.11 23.53 24.37
CA GLY A 54 12.26 23.37 23.20
C GLY A 54 11.83 24.72 22.65
N GLN A 55 12.54 25.20 21.63
CA GLN A 55 12.02 26.20 20.72
C GLN A 55 10.93 25.51 19.89
N VAL A 56 9.69 25.69 20.32
CA VAL A 56 8.54 25.52 19.43
C VAL A 56 8.72 26.56 18.31
N PRO A 57 8.87 26.16 17.03
CA PRO A 57 9.01 27.13 15.97
C PRO A 57 7.74 27.98 15.91
N MET A 58 7.91 29.30 15.75
CA MET A 58 6.85 30.30 15.66
C MET A 58 6.00 30.20 14.37
N ASN A 59 5.97 29.00 13.75
CA ASN A 59 5.07 28.55 12.69
C ASN A 59 3.86 27.76 13.24
N GLY A 60 3.81 27.49 14.56
CA GLY A 60 2.76 26.66 15.17
C GLY A 60 1.35 27.26 15.06
N LEU A 61 1.18 28.58 15.21
CA LEU A 61 -0.14 29.22 15.13
C LEU A 61 -0.66 29.27 13.68
N LEU A 62 0.18 29.63 12.72
CA LEU A 62 -0.18 29.66 11.30
C LEU A 62 -0.45 28.24 10.75
N GLY A 63 0.33 27.24 11.17
CA GLY A 63 0.10 25.84 10.82
C GLY A 63 -1.17 25.25 11.44
N THR A 64 -1.46 25.58 12.71
CA THR A 64 -2.72 25.16 13.36
C THR A 64 -3.94 25.88 12.79
N LEU A 65 -3.81 27.16 12.43
CA LEU A 65 -4.85 27.90 11.73
C LEU A 65 -5.09 27.37 10.32
N ALA A 66 -4.04 27.00 9.58
CA ALA A 66 -4.15 26.37 8.26
C ALA A 66 -4.85 25.02 8.36
N THR A 67 -4.48 24.18 9.34
CA THR A 67 -5.13 22.89 9.58
C THR A 67 -6.59 23.06 10.00
N GLY A 68 -6.89 24.07 10.83
CA GLY A 68 -8.26 24.42 11.21
C GLY A 68 -9.11 24.93 10.04
N LEU A 69 -8.50 25.71 9.13
CA LEU A 69 -9.14 26.17 7.91
C LEU A 69 -9.42 25.01 6.95
N ASP A 70 -8.45 24.11 6.74
CA ASP A 70 -8.63 22.92 5.91
C ASP A 70 -9.77 22.03 6.43
N LEU A 71 -9.82 21.84 7.75
CA LEU A 71 -10.93 21.14 8.38
C LEU A 71 -12.27 21.86 8.16
N ALA A 72 -12.32 23.18 8.32
CA ALA A 72 -13.53 23.96 8.08
C ALA A 72 -14.00 23.88 6.63
N VAL A 73 -13.07 23.91 5.66
CA VAL A 73 -13.35 23.73 4.23
C VAL A 73 -13.95 22.35 3.97
N VAL A 74 -13.35 21.29 4.53
CA VAL A 74 -13.85 19.92 4.37
C VAL A 74 -15.23 19.76 4.98
N LEU A 75 -15.45 20.25 6.21
CA LEU A 75 -16.76 20.19 6.86
C LEU A 75 -17.82 20.97 6.08
N GLY A 76 -17.50 22.18 5.63
CA GLY A 76 -18.39 22.99 4.80
C GLY A 76 -18.73 22.33 3.45
N ALA A 77 -17.75 21.65 2.84
CA ALA A 77 -17.96 20.86 1.63
C ALA A 77 -18.95 19.71 1.85
N PHE A 78 -18.84 18.97 2.97
CA PHE A 78 -19.81 17.93 3.34
C PHE A 78 -21.22 18.50 3.56
N THR A 79 -21.32 19.61 4.31
CA THR A 79 -22.59 20.32 4.52
C THR A 79 -23.23 20.67 3.18
N LEU A 80 -22.45 21.24 2.25
CA LEU A 80 -22.97 21.66 0.95
C LEU A 80 -23.52 20.48 0.14
N ILE A 81 -22.79 19.37 0.07
CA ILE A 81 -23.23 18.17 -0.67
C ILE A 81 -24.55 17.64 -0.10
N ILE A 82 -24.66 17.54 1.23
CA ILE A 82 -25.89 17.05 1.88
C ILE A 82 -27.04 18.05 1.63
N VAL A 83 -26.81 19.35 1.74
CA VAL A 83 -27.86 20.35 1.44
C VAL A 83 -28.35 20.25 0.00
N ILE A 84 -27.48 19.97 -0.97
CA ILE A 84 -27.91 19.77 -2.36
C ILE A 84 -28.71 18.47 -2.53
N HIS A 85 -28.35 17.42 -1.81
CA HIS A 85 -29.16 16.20 -1.74
C HIS A 85 -30.57 16.49 -1.21
N GLU A 86 -30.67 17.15 -0.05
CA GLU A 86 -31.95 17.57 0.56
C GLU A 86 -32.76 18.49 -0.36
N LEU A 87 -32.08 19.37 -1.10
CA LEU A 87 -32.70 20.24 -2.09
C LEU A 87 -33.43 19.43 -3.17
N GLY A 88 -32.91 18.26 -3.55
CA GLY A 88 -33.58 17.34 -4.48
C GLY A 88 -34.95 16.90 -3.98
N HIS A 89 -35.01 16.34 -2.77
CA HIS A 89 -36.28 15.95 -2.14
C HIS A 89 -37.22 17.14 -2.00
N PHE A 90 -36.70 18.29 -1.58
CA PHE A 90 -37.50 19.51 -1.41
C PHE A 90 -38.16 19.96 -2.73
N LEU A 91 -37.38 20.09 -3.80
CA LEU A 91 -37.87 20.54 -5.10
C LEU A 91 -38.89 19.56 -5.67
N ALA A 92 -38.62 18.25 -5.58
CA ALA A 92 -39.52 17.22 -6.05
C ALA A 92 -40.82 17.17 -5.22
N ALA A 93 -40.74 17.32 -3.89
CA ALA A 93 -41.91 17.36 -3.02
C ALA A 93 -42.82 18.54 -3.37
N ARG A 94 -42.25 19.73 -3.58
CA ARG A 94 -43.02 20.91 -4.00
C ARG A 94 -43.66 20.72 -5.38
N TRP A 95 -42.93 20.14 -6.33
CA TRP A 95 -43.46 19.82 -7.65
C TRP A 95 -44.61 18.79 -7.59
N ALA A 96 -44.50 17.79 -6.71
CA ALA A 96 -45.55 16.80 -6.48
C ALA A 96 -46.75 17.35 -5.67
N GLY A 97 -46.70 18.61 -5.23
CA GLY A 97 -47.73 19.26 -4.41
C GLY A 97 -47.74 18.79 -2.96
N ILE A 98 -46.65 18.21 -2.46
CA ILE A 98 -46.53 17.77 -1.06
C ILE A 98 -46.16 18.96 -0.18
N ARG A 99 -46.84 19.10 0.95
CA ARG A 99 -46.55 20.16 1.91
C ARG A 99 -45.23 19.87 2.63
N VAL A 100 -44.30 20.83 2.54
CA VAL A 100 -43.03 20.78 3.28
C VAL A 100 -43.11 21.73 4.47
N HIS A 101 -42.88 21.20 5.68
CA HIS A 101 -42.89 21.96 6.93
C HIS A 101 -41.55 22.64 7.21
N ALA A 102 -40.43 21.97 6.91
CA ALA A 102 -39.11 22.52 7.15
C ALA A 102 -38.12 22.09 6.07
N PHE A 103 -37.25 23.01 5.68
CA PHE A 103 -36.02 22.78 4.94
C PHE A 103 -34.88 23.30 5.82
N ALA A 104 -34.07 22.40 6.37
CA ALA A 104 -33.08 22.75 7.37
C ALA A 104 -31.66 22.45 6.90
N VAL A 105 -30.76 23.41 7.10
CA VAL A 105 -29.31 23.21 7.01
C VAL A 105 -28.79 22.94 8.42
N GLY A 106 -28.08 21.83 8.58
CA GLY A 106 -27.56 21.34 9.85
C GLY A 106 -28.61 20.65 10.75
N PHE A 107 -28.15 20.19 11.91
CA PHE A 107 -28.98 19.52 12.92
C PHE A 107 -29.10 20.33 14.23
N GLY A 108 -30.08 19.97 15.06
CA GLY A 108 -30.32 20.58 16.37
C GLY A 108 -31.26 21.79 16.35
N GLY A 109 -31.10 22.66 17.35
CA GLY A 109 -31.91 23.87 17.48
C GLY A 109 -31.62 24.88 16.37
N ALA A 110 -32.67 25.55 15.88
CA ALA A 110 -32.51 26.64 14.91
C ALA A 110 -31.78 27.81 15.58
N VAL A 111 -30.72 28.30 14.95
CA VAL A 111 -30.08 29.57 15.31
C VAL A 111 -30.89 30.71 14.70
N GLY A 112 -31.31 30.53 13.45
CA GLY A 112 -32.21 31.43 12.74
C GLY A 112 -33.13 30.66 11.80
N SER A 113 -34.28 31.25 11.54
CA SER A 113 -35.23 30.75 10.55
C SER A 113 -35.80 31.88 9.71
N TYR A 114 -36.21 31.52 8.50
CA TYR A 114 -36.96 32.38 7.60
C TYR A 114 -38.22 31.66 7.16
N ARG A 115 -39.37 32.33 7.29
CA ARG A 115 -40.64 31.84 6.77
C ARG A 115 -41.31 32.94 5.95
N ARG A 116 -41.61 32.65 4.69
CA ARG A 116 -42.32 33.61 3.83
C ARG A 116 -43.68 33.96 4.46
N GLY A 117 -43.92 35.24 4.73
CA GLY A 117 -45.09 35.76 5.45
C GLY A 117 -44.83 36.14 6.91
N LEU A 118 -43.81 35.57 7.57
CA LEU A 118 -43.36 35.98 8.91
C LEU A 118 -42.01 36.72 8.89
N GLY A 119 -41.20 36.50 7.86
CA GLY A 119 -39.85 37.05 7.75
C GLY A 119 -38.82 36.24 8.55
N PHE A 120 -37.76 36.91 8.98
CA PHE A 120 -36.70 36.29 9.78
C PHE A 120 -37.09 36.20 11.26
N ARG A 121 -36.67 35.11 11.91
CA ARG A 121 -36.76 34.90 13.36
C ARG A 121 -35.43 34.37 13.88
N ARG A 122 -35.04 34.81 15.07
CA ARG A 122 -34.00 34.16 15.86
C ARG A 122 -34.62 32.92 16.50
N GLY A 123 -34.07 31.73 16.28
CA GLY A 123 -34.74 30.49 16.64
C GLY A 123 -35.75 30.02 15.58
N SER A 124 -36.62 29.08 15.97
CA SER A 124 -37.67 28.54 15.09
C SER A 124 -38.96 29.34 15.19
N SER A 125 -39.50 29.71 14.03
CA SER A 125 -40.83 30.29 13.81
C SER A 125 -41.98 29.28 13.95
N GLU A 126 -41.70 27.97 14.11
CA GLU A 126 -42.72 26.91 14.12
C GLU A 126 -43.75 27.09 15.25
N GLY A 127 -43.33 27.57 16.42
CA GLY A 127 -44.26 27.83 17.54
C GLY A 127 -45.27 28.94 17.23
N GLU A 128 -44.79 30.06 16.68
CA GLU A 128 -45.60 31.20 16.23
C GLU A 128 -46.55 30.78 15.09
N TYR A 129 -46.03 30.06 14.10
CA TYR A 129 -46.83 29.55 12.98
C TYR A 129 -47.94 28.59 13.44
N ARG A 130 -47.65 27.68 14.39
CA ARG A 130 -48.67 26.79 14.96
C ARG A 130 -49.72 27.56 15.77
N ALA A 131 -49.33 28.59 16.50
CA ALA A 131 -50.29 29.44 17.20
C ALA A 131 -51.24 30.15 16.22
N MET A 132 -50.72 30.67 15.10
CA MET A 132 -51.52 31.27 14.04
C MET A 132 -52.45 30.25 13.36
N LEU A 133 -51.96 29.04 13.09
CA LEU A 133 -52.80 27.97 12.53
C LEU A 133 -53.95 27.57 13.46
N ARG A 134 -53.74 27.59 14.79
CA ARG A 134 -54.81 27.33 15.76
C ARG A 134 -55.83 28.47 15.81
N ALA A 135 -55.39 29.71 15.56
CA ALA A 135 -56.26 30.89 15.58
C ALA A 135 -57.09 31.04 14.29
N ASP A 136 -56.46 30.89 13.13
CA ASP A 136 -57.11 30.95 11.81
C ASP A 136 -56.29 30.13 10.79
N ALA A 137 -56.61 28.85 10.67
CA ALA A 137 -55.88 27.95 9.77
C ALA A 137 -55.97 28.38 8.29
N ALA A 138 -57.15 28.81 7.84
CA ALA A 138 -57.39 29.14 6.44
C ALA A 138 -56.69 30.44 6.03
N GLY A 139 -56.89 31.52 6.80
CA GLY A 139 -56.24 32.80 6.51
C GLY A 139 -54.73 32.78 6.73
N THR A 140 -54.24 32.00 7.71
CA THR A 140 -52.81 31.80 7.90
C THR A 140 -52.18 31.06 6.73
N ARG A 141 -52.77 29.95 6.25
CA ARG A 141 -52.26 29.21 5.09
C ARG A 141 -52.25 30.04 3.80
N ALA A 142 -53.15 31.01 3.67
CA ALA A 142 -53.17 31.93 2.53
C ALA A 142 -52.05 32.99 2.59
N ARG A 143 -51.70 33.49 3.79
CA ARG A 143 -50.74 34.59 3.97
C ARG A 143 -49.31 34.12 4.28
N VAL A 144 -49.16 32.94 4.88
CA VAL A 144 -47.89 32.44 5.43
C VAL A 144 -47.57 31.07 4.83
N SER A 145 -46.34 30.92 4.37
CA SER A 145 -45.84 29.65 3.82
C SER A 145 -45.75 28.56 4.89
N ALA A 146 -46.20 27.35 4.54
CA ALA A 146 -46.05 26.17 5.39
C ALA A 146 -44.59 25.76 5.63
N THR A 147 -43.68 26.13 4.73
CA THR A 147 -42.25 25.82 4.83
C THR A 147 -41.48 26.83 5.66
N GLU A 148 -40.76 26.34 6.66
CA GLU A 148 -39.71 27.02 7.39
C GLU A 148 -38.33 26.73 6.80
N TYR A 149 -37.56 27.75 6.45
CA TYR A 149 -36.14 27.59 6.12
C TYR A 149 -35.31 27.82 7.37
N ARG A 150 -34.48 26.85 7.77
CA ARG A 150 -33.78 26.87 9.06
C ARG A 150 -32.27 26.75 8.89
N TRP A 151 -31.54 27.50 9.70
CA TRP A 151 -30.12 27.29 9.95
C TRP A 151 -29.96 26.77 11.37
N ASN A 152 -29.58 25.51 11.52
CA ASN A 152 -29.36 24.91 12.83
C ASN A 152 -27.89 25.03 13.24
N TRP A 153 -27.61 24.97 14.55
CA TRP A 153 -26.28 25.29 15.08
C TRP A 153 -25.20 24.26 14.75
N LEU A 154 -25.57 22.99 14.49
CA LEU A 154 -24.62 21.95 14.12
C LEU A 154 -24.56 21.84 12.58
N PRO A 155 -23.48 22.26 11.90
CA PRO A 155 -23.43 22.35 10.44
C PRO A 155 -23.26 20.99 9.73
N LEU A 156 -23.46 19.86 10.41
CA LEU A 156 -23.18 18.54 9.86
C LEU A 156 -24.42 17.93 9.19
N GLY A 157 -24.83 18.42 8.02
CA GLY A 157 -25.90 17.82 7.23
C GLY A 157 -27.11 18.73 7.02
N GLY A 158 -28.30 18.14 6.90
CA GLY A 158 -29.58 18.83 6.67
C GLY A 158 -30.74 17.85 6.67
N TYR A 159 -31.98 18.35 6.60
CA TYR A 159 -33.16 17.51 6.42
C TYR A 159 -34.33 18.28 5.79
N VAL A 160 -35.20 17.54 5.09
CA VAL A 160 -36.51 18.01 4.61
C VAL A 160 -37.65 17.34 5.37
N LYS A 161 -38.45 18.13 6.09
CA LYS A 161 -39.62 17.61 6.82
C LYS A 161 -40.89 17.73 5.96
N MET A 162 -41.36 16.62 5.41
CA MET A 162 -42.57 16.53 4.59
C MET A 162 -43.80 16.12 5.40
N LEU A 163 -44.98 16.62 5.03
CA LEU A 163 -46.25 16.19 5.63
C LEU A 163 -46.53 14.73 5.25
N GLY A 164 -46.82 13.86 6.21
CA GLY A 164 -47.07 12.44 5.95
C GLY A 164 -45.83 11.61 5.63
N GLN A 165 -44.62 12.10 5.92
CA GLN A 165 -43.41 11.28 5.95
C GLN A 165 -42.71 11.57 7.28
N ASN A 166 -42.69 10.58 8.17
CA ASN A 166 -42.03 10.69 9.47
C ASN A 166 -41.04 9.53 9.62
N ASP A 167 -39.75 9.82 9.46
CA ASP A 167 -38.70 8.80 9.44
C ASP A 167 -38.51 8.13 10.81
N ALA A 168 -38.93 8.80 11.89
CA ALA A 168 -38.87 8.25 13.26
C ALA A 168 -40.10 7.41 13.64
N ASP A 169 -41.22 7.56 12.93
CA ASP A 169 -42.46 6.82 13.20
C ASP A 169 -43.25 6.59 11.89
N PRO A 170 -42.97 5.47 11.19
CA PRO A 170 -43.65 5.11 9.94
C PRO A 170 -45.16 4.87 10.09
N SER A 171 -45.66 4.76 11.33
CA SER A 171 -47.09 4.55 11.59
C SER A 171 -47.90 5.84 11.56
N GLN A 172 -47.26 7.01 11.67
CA GLN A 172 -47.93 8.30 11.60
C GLN A 172 -48.34 8.63 10.16
N ARG A 173 -49.63 8.47 9.90
CA ARG A 173 -50.25 8.80 8.63
C ARG A 173 -51.00 10.12 8.68
N SER A 174 -51.02 10.81 7.55
CA SER A 174 -51.84 12.02 7.36
C SER A 174 -52.68 11.84 6.12
N ASP A 175 -54.00 11.91 6.29
CA ASP A 175 -54.98 11.80 5.21
C ASP A 175 -55.20 13.13 4.47
N GLU A 176 -54.39 14.17 4.77
CA GLU A 176 -54.50 15.44 4.06
C GLU A 176 -54.16 15.26 2.56
N PRO A 177 -54.90 15.91 1.64
CA PRO A 177 -54.68 15.77 0.19
C PRO A 177 -53.31 16.21 -0.32
N ASP A 178 -52.56 16.96 0.48
CA ASP A 178 -51.20 17.41 0.22
C ASP A 178 -50.15 16.71 1.10
N SER A 179 -50.52 15.57 1.70
CA SER A 179 -49.59 14.66 2.35
C SER A 179 -48.80 13.84 1.33
N TYR A 180 -47.62 13.38 1.73
CA TYR A 180 -46.79 12.47 0.95
C TYR A 180 -47.55 11.18 0.60
N GLN A 181 -48.24 10.59 1.58
CA GLN A 181 -48.90 9.29 1.46
C GLN A 181 -50.11 9.31 0.52
N SER A 182 -50.80 10.45 0.38
CA SER A 182 -51.96 10.60 -0.51
C SER A 182 -51.57 10.80 -1.99
N ARG A 183 -50.27 10.95 -2.29
CA ARG A 183 -49.79 11.06 -3.68
C ARG A 183 -49.64 9.69 -4.34
N PRO A 184 -49.88 9.59 -5.68
CA PRO A 184 -49.59 8.38 -6.44
C PRO A 184 -48.16 7.89 -6.23
N VAL A 185 -47.98 6.56 -6.21
CA VAL A 185 -46.70 5.89 -5.94
C VAL A 185 -45.57 6.45 -6.81
N TRP A 186 -45.78 6.63 -8.11
CA TRP A 186 -44.76 7.17 -9.01
C TRP A 186 -44.29 8.59 -8.63
N LYS A 187 -45.18 9.46 -8.12
CA LYS A 187 -44.78 10.80 -7.64
C LYS A 187 -43.91 10.68 -6.40
N ARG A 188 -44.26 9.78 -5.48
CA ARG A 188 -43.48 9.48 -4.27
C ARG A 188 -42.10 8.90 -4.63
N MET A 189 -42.03 8.04 -5.63
CA MET A 189 -40.76 7.50 -6.16
C MET A 189 -39.87 8.61 -6.71
N VAL A 190 -40.42 9.58 -7.45
CA VAL A 190 -39.66 10.76 -7.93
C VAL A 190 -39.14 11.58 -6.76
N VAL A 191 -39.95 11.80 -5.71
CA VAL A 191 -39.53 12.56 -4.53
C VAL A 191 -38.36 11.91 -3.81
N ILE A 192 -38.41 10.59 -3.60
CA ILE A 192 -37.30 9.84 -2.98
C ILE A 192 -36.09 9.79 -3.91
N GLY A 193 -36.28 9.53 -5.21
CA GLY A 193 -35.16 9.46 -6.17
C GLY A 193 -34.47 10.81 -6.40
N ALA A 194 -35.14 11.93 -6.13
CA ALA A 194 -34.62 13.26 -6.45
C ALA A 194 -33.34 13.62 -5.69
N GLY A 195 -33.16 13.16 -4.45
CA GLY A 195 -31.93 13.38 -3.70
C GLY A 195 -30.72 12.71 -4.37
N VAL A 196 -30.88 11.45 -4.79
CA VAL A 196 -29.84 10.70 -5.52
C VAL A 196 -29.51 11.38 -6.85
N VAL A 197 -30.53 11.78 -7.61
CA VAL A 197 -30.36 12.47 -8.90
C VAL A 197 -29.64 13.81 -8.73
N MET A 198 -29.98 14.60 -7.71
CA MET A 198 -29.30 15.87 -7.44
C MET A 198 -27.83 15.71 -7.07
N ASN A 199 -27.47 14.64 -6.35
CA ASN A 199 -26.07 14.33 -6.10
C ASN A 199 -25.31 13.99 -7.39
N LEU A 200 -25.90 13.19 -8.29
CA LEU A 200 -25.28 12.89 -9.59
C LEU A 200 -25.11 14.14 -10.46
N ILE A 201 -26.11 15.03 -10.48
CA ILE A 201 -26.03 16.31 -11.18
C ILE A 201 -24.92 17.19 -10.59
N SER A 202 -24.85 17.25 -9.25
CA SER A 202 -23.83 18.05 -8.54
C SER A 202 -22.43 17.53 -8.79
N ALA A 203 -22.23 16.21 -8.73
CA ALA A 203 -20.97 15.57 -9.07
C ALA A 203 -20.53 15.89 -10.51
N ALA A 204 -21.44 15.75 -11.48
CA ALA A 204 -21.16 16.10 -12.86
C ALA A 204 -20.75 17.57 -12.98
N ALA A 205 -21.52 18.50 -12.41
CA ALA A 205 -21.22 19.93 -12.43
C ALA A 205 -19.86 20.25 -11.78
N LEU A 206 -19.55 19.65 -10.62
CA LEU A 206 -18.27 19.80 -9.94
C LEU A 206 -17.12 19.32 -10.81
N PHE A 207 -17.23 18.15 -11.45
CA PHE A 207 -16.20 17.66 -12.35
C PHE A 207 -16.04 18.53 -13.60
N VAL A 208 -17.12 19.10 -14.15
CA VAL A 208 -17.01 20.09 -15.24
C VAL A 208 -16.15 21.28 -14.80
N VAL A 209 -16.40 21.83 -13.60
CA VAL A 209 -15.60 22.94 -13.06
C VAL A 209 -14.14 22.52 -12.87
N VAL A 210 -13.90 21.32 -12.33
CA VAL A 210 -12.55 20.77 -12.14
C VAL A 210 -11.79 20.66 -13.46
N PHE A 211 -12.40 20.10 -14.50
CA PHE A 211 -11.73 19.95 -15.81
C PHE A 211 -11.64 21.27 -16.59
N GLN A 212 -12.43 22.29 -16.24
CA GLN A 212 -12.22 23.65 -16.74
C GLN A 212 -11.07 24.37 -16.02
N ALA A 213 -10.92 24.15 -14.72
CA ALA A 213 -9.83 24.70 -13.92
C ALA A 213 -8.48 24.03 -14.21
N GLY A 214 -8.51 22.73 -14.52
CA GLY A 214 -7.34 21.90 -14.77
C GLY A 214 -6.96 21.08 -13.54
N LEU A 215 -7.04 19.76 -13.64
CA LEU A 215 -6.67 18.83 -12.57
C LEU A 215 -5.25 18.33 -12.81
N ARG A 216 -4.37 18.41 -11.81
CA ARG A 216 -3.02 17.82 -11.90
C ARG A 216 -3.12 16.30 -11.75
N THR A 217 -2.81 15.56 -12.79
CA THR A 217 -2.84 14.08 -12.80
C THR A 217 -1.54 13.52 -13.36
N GLU A 218 -1.31 12.23 -13.15
CA GLU A 218 -0.27 11.50 -13.87
C GLU A 218 -0.72 11.27 -15.32
N PRO A 219 0.11 11.57 -16.33
CA PRO A 219 -0.23 11.32 -17.73
C PRO A 219 -0.37 9.81 -17.96
N PRO A 220 -1.16 9.38 -18.96
CA PRO A 220 -1.30 7.96 -19.30
C PRO A 220 -0.06 7.47 -20.07
N GLU A 221 1.11 7.58 -19.45
CA GLU A 221 2.42 7.26 -20.01
C GLU A 221 3.08 6.19 -19.13
N ILE A 222 3.55 5.12 -19.75
CA ILE A 222 4.18 3.99 -19.08
C ILE A 222 5.61 4.38 -18.68
N GLY A 223 5.89 4.44 -17.38
CA GLY A 223 7.24 4.69 -16.85
C GLY A 223 7.97 3.43 -16.43
N TYR A 224 7.24 2.37 -16.16
CA TYR A 224 7.79 1.11 -15.70
C TYR A 224 6.95 -0.05 -16.23
N VAL A 225 7.62 -1.14 -16.57
CA VAL A 225 6.99 -2.41 -16.94
C VAL A 225 7.62 -3.50 -16.09
N ASP A 226 6.78 -4.23 -15.35
CA ASP A 226 7.20 -5.40 -14.59
C ASP A 226 7.70 -6.49 -15.57
N PRO A 227 8.98 -6.90 -15.51
CA PRO A 227 9.55 -7.88 -16.43
C PRO A 227 8.82 -9.22 -16.45
N ASP A 228 8.25 -9.62 -15.31
CA ASP A 228 7.49 -10.87 -15.16
C ASP A 228 5.98 -10.63 -15.34
N GLY A 229 5.58 -9.39 -15.56
CA GLY A 229 4.19 -8.95 -15.65
C GLY A 229 3.58 -9.11 -17.06
N PRO A 230 2.24 -9.11 -17.17
CA PRO A 230 1.54 -9.25 -18.46
C PRO A 230 1.91 -8.18 -19.48
N ALA A 231 2.25 -6.97 -19.03
CA ALA A 231 2.65 -5.88 -19.89
C ALA A 231 4.00 -6.11 -20.57
N ALA A 232 4.94 -6.87 -19.99
CA ALA A 232 6.21 -7.17 -20.65
C ALA A 232 6.04 -8.18 -21.78
N VAL A 233 5.27 -9.25 -21.53
CA VAL A 233 5.14 -10.38 -22.44
C VAL A 233 4.13 -10.10 -23.57
N GLY A 234 3.05 -9.37 -23.27
CA GLY A 234 1.88 -9.28 -24.14
C GLY A 234 1.12 -10.61 -24.25
N ALA A 235 0.12 -10.66 -25.12
CA ALA A 235 -0.60 -11.88 -25.48
C ALA A 235 0.09 -12.58 -26.66
N ALA A 236 0.29 -13.90 -26.55
CA ALA A 236 0.75 -14.78 -27.63
C ALA A 236 2.06 -14.36 -28.35
N GLY A 237 3.02 -13.77 -27.64
CA GLY A 237 4.34 -13.43 -28.19
C GLY A 237 4.40 -12.20 -29.10
N GLY A 238 3.30 -11.42 -29.20
CA GLY A 238 3.19 -10.23 -30.06
C GLY A 238 3.94 -8.97 -29.59
N GLY A 239 4.74 -9.08 -28.52
CA GLY A 239 5.42 -7.94 -27.88
C GLY A 239 4.51 -7.16 -26.93
N GLY A 240 5.05 -6.83 -25.75
CA GLY A 240 4.35 -6.10 -24.71
C GLY A 240 4.35 -4.57 -24.86
N LEU A 241 3.82 -3.92 -23.82
CA LEU A 241 4.00 -2.49 -23.56
C LEU A 241 5.46 -2.19 -23.25
N ARG A 242 5.89 -0.97 -23.55
CA ARG A 242 7.25 -0.48 -23.34
C ARG A 242 7.23 0.82 -22.54
N VAL A 243 8.34 1.07 -21.84
CA VAL A 243 8.57 2.38 -21.22
C VAL A 243 8.53 3.46 -22.30
N GLY A 244 7.82 4.55 -22.01
CA GLY A 244 7.55 5.65 -22.94
C GLY A 244 6.29 5.49 -23.78
N ASP A 245 5.63 4.32 -23.80
CA ASP A 245 4.34 4.17 -24.47
C ASP A 245 3.29 5.07 -23.81
N ARG A 246 2.53 5.82 -24.62
CA ARG A 246 1.39 6.61 -24.15
C ARG A 246 0.10 5.86 -24.44
N VAL A 247 -0.61 5.44 -23.39
CA VAL A 247 -1.88 4.73 -23.52
C VAL A 247 -2.98 5.69 -23.96
N LEU A 248 -3.56 5.42 -25.13
CA LEU A 248 -4.64 6.20 -25.73
C LEU A 248 -6.00 5.61 -25.36
N ARG A 249 -6.15 4.28 -25.48
CA ARG A 249 -7.40 3.56 -25.21
C ARG A 249 -7.16 2.18 -24.62
N MET A 250 -8.12 1.70 -23.84
CA MET A 250 -8.18 0.34 -23.31
C MET A 250 -9.60 -0.21 -23.49
N ASP A 251 -9.73 -1.33 -24.20
CA ASP A 251 -11.00 -1.95 -24.58
C ASP A 251 -11.99 -0.95 -25.24
N GLY A 252 -11.45 -0.07 -26.09
CA GLY A 252 -12.19 0.98 -26.79
C GLY A 252 -12.51 2.22 -25.95
N GLU A 253 -12.32 2.19 -24.63
CA GLU A 253 -12.50 3.35 -23.75
C GLU A 253 -11.25 4.23 -23.73
N ARG A 254 -11.43 5.55 -23.76
CA ARG A 254 -10.31 6.50 -23.83
C ARG A 254 -9.64 6.66 -22.45
N VAL A 255 -8.32 6.55 -22.41
CA VAL A 255 -7.51 6.73 -21.20
C VAL A 255 -6.99 8.18 -21.16
N ARG A 256 -7.23 8.90 -20.05
CA ARG A 256 -6.80 10.32 -19.91
C ARG A 256 -5.74 10.52 -18.84
N ALA A 257 -5.67 9.62 -17.85
CA ALA A 257 -4.69 9.65 -16.78
C ALA A 257 -4.18 8.23 -16.50
N PHE A 258 -3.00 8.12 -15.87
CA PHE A 258 -2.43 6.81 -15.52
C PHE A 258 -3.38 5.97 -14.64
N SER A 259 -4.10 6.60 -13.70
CA SER A 259 -5.07 5.91 -12.86
C SER A 259 -6.17 5.19 -13.65
N ASP A 260 -6.52 5.67 -14.83
CA ASP A 260 -7.53 5.03 -15.69
C ASP A 260 -7.03 3.66 -16.20
N ILE A 261 -5.71 3.49 -16.36
CA ILE A 261 -5.08 2.23 -16.76
C ILE A 261 -5.29 1.17 -15.67
N ALA A 262 -4.96 1.52 -14.42
CA ALA A 262 -5.16 0.64 -13.28
C ALA A 262 -6.64 0.28 -13.07
N ILE A 263 -7.54 1.25 -13.25
CA ILE A 263 -8.99 1.01 -13.17
C ILE A 263 -9.46 0.08 -14.29
N ALA A 264 -9.05 0.34 -15.54
CA ALA A 264 -9.41 -0.51 -16.68
C ALA A 264 -8.89 -1.95 -16.49
N ALA A 265 -7.63 -2.11 -16.07
CA ALA A 265 -7.06 -3.40 -15.70
C ALA A 265 -7.89 -4.12 -14.63
N ALA A 266 -8.24 -3.41 -13.56
CA ALA A 266 -9.03 -3.96 -12.47
C ALA A 266 -10.47 -4.32 -12.87
N MET A 267 -11.04 -3.66 -13.89
CA MET A 267 -12.40 -3.92 -14.38
C MET A 267 -12.48 -5.01 -15.44
N ALA A 268 -11.35 -5.44 -16.00
CA ALA A 268 -11.32 -6.54 -16.95
C ALA A 268 -11.94 -7.81 -16.34
N SER A 269 -12.65 -8.59 -17.15
CA SER A 269 -13.01 -9.96 -16.76
C SER A 269 -11.73 -10.80 -16.76
N GLY A 270 -11.35 -11.38 -15.62
CA GLY A 270 -10.02 -11.94 -15.30
C GLY A 270 -9.44 -13.07 -16.16
N SER A 271 -9.97 -13.30 -17.35
CA SER A 271 -9.43 -14.19 -18.39
C SER A 271 -9.54 -13.62 -19.81
N ALA A 272 -10.21 -12.48 -20.00
CA ALA A 272 -10.39 -11.88 -21.31
C ALA A 272 -9.11 -11.14 -21.73
N GLU A 273 -8.81 -11.22 -23.03
CA GLU A 273 -7.79 -10.36 -23.62
C GLU A 273 -8.26 -8.92 -23.61
N MET A 274 -7.40 -8.07 -23.09
CA MET A 274 -7.55 -6.62 -23.11
C MET A 274 -6.82 -6.06 -24.33
N VAL A 275 -7.49 -5.17 -25.05
CA VAL A 275 -6.91 -4.44 -26.18
C VAL A 275 -6.47 -3.06 -25.70
N VAL A 276 -5.18 -2.79 -25.81
CA VAL A 276 -4.56 -1.53 -25.41
C VAL A 276 -4.03 -0.82 -26.66
N GLU A 277 -4.57 0.35 -26.96
CA GLU A 277 -4.05 1.23 -28.02
C GLU A 277 -3.07 2.21 -27.38
N VAL A 278 -1.82 2.20 -27.84
CA VAL A 278 -0.77 3.10 -27.37
C VAL A 278 -0.19 3.92 -28.52
N GLU A 279 0.33 5.08 -28.21
CA GLU A 279 1.20 5.86 -29.07
C GLU A 279 2.65 5.54 -28.70
N ARG A 280 3.40 4.96 -29.64
CA ARG A 280 4.82 4.60 -29.48
C ARG A 280 5.63 5.36 -30.52
N ALA A 281 6.51 6.24 -30.06
CA ALA A 281 7.32 7.10 -30.93
C ALA A 281 6.47 7.90 -31.96
N GLY A 282 5.27 8.31 -31.57
CA GLY A 282 4.33 9.07 -32.42
C GLY A 282 3.39 8.21 -33.28
N GLU A 283 3.61 6.90 -33.35
CA GLU A 283 2.78 5.99 -34.15
C GLU A 283 1.80 5.19 -33.27
N PRO A 284 0.54 4.97 -33.70
CA PRO A 284 -0.40 4.15 -32.98
C PRO A 284 -0.04 2.66 -33.10
N VAL A 285 0.05 1.98 -31.95
CA VAL A 285 0.34 0.54 -31.82
C VAL A 285 -0.75 -0.10 -30.99
N VAL A 286 -1.24 -1.26 -31.41
CA VAL A 286 -2.22 -2.05 -30.65
C VAL A 286 -1.51 -3.20 -29.97
N VAL A 287 -1.60 -3.25 -28.64
CA VAL A 287 -1.05 -4.31 -27.79
C VAL A 287 -2.20 -5.08 -27.18
N ARG A 288 -2.13 -6.40 -27.24
CA ARG A 288 -3.08 -7.29 -26.56
C ARG A 288 -2.39 -7.90 -25.35
N LEU A 289 -3.07 -7.95 -24.21
CA LEU A 289 -2.51 -8.54 -22.99
C LEU A 289 -3.61 -9.16 -22.13
N ARG A 290 -3.23 -10.06 -21.22
CA ARG A 290 -4.16 -10.69 -20.27
C ARG A 290 -3.83 -10.25 -18.84
N PRO A 291 -4.68 -9.45 -18.18
CA PRO A 291 -4.44 -9.03 -16.80
C PRO A 291 -4.37 -10.22 -15.85
N VAL A 292 -3.47 -10.16 -14.86
CA VAL A 292 -3.31 -11.20 -13.84
C VAL A 292 -3.66 -10.64 -12.46
N LYS A 293 -4.04 -11.52 -11.52
CA LYS A 293 -4.29 -11.09 -10.13
C LYS A 293 -2.98 -10.63 -9.50
N GLY A 294 -2.94 -9.37 -9.11
CA GLY A 294 -1.85 -8.81 -8.32
C GLY A 294 -1.92 -9.20 -6.83
N PRO A 295 -0.97 -8.73 -6.02
CA PRO A 295 -0.85 -9.09 -4.60
C PRO A 295 -2.08 -8.72 -3.76
N VAL A 296 -2.79 -7.67 -4.15
CA VAL A 296 -4.02 -7.17 -3.50
C VAL A 296 -5.30 -7.79 -4.08
N GLY A 297 -5.17 -8.88 -4.86
CA GLY A 297 -6.29 -9.58 -5.49
C GLY A 297 -6.93 -8.87 -6.70
N LEU A 298 -6.55 -7.62 -6.98
CA LEU A 298 -6.99 -6.87 -8.15
C LEU A 298 -6.25 -7.33 -9.41
N LEU A 299 -6.95 -7.34 -10.54
CA LEU A 299 -6.29 -7.54 -11.83
C LEU A 299 -5.37 -6.36 -12.13
N THR A 300 -4.15 -6.68 -12.52
CA THR A 300 -3.11 -5.74 -12.92
C THR A 300 -2.47 -6.19 -14.21
N ILE A 301 -1.85 -5.24 -14.90
CA ILE A 301 -1.06 -5.49 -16.10
C ILE A 301 0.44 -5.32 -15.83
N GLY A 302 0.84 -4.94 -14.61
CA GLY A 302 2.25 -4.81 -14.23
C GLY A 302 2.94 -3.59 -14.83
N VAL A 303 2.33 -2.41 -14.73
CA VAL A 303 2.93 -1.15 -15.21
C VAL A 303 2.92 -0.08 -14.12
N GLY A 304 3.90 0.83 -14.18
CA GLY A 304 4.01 2.01 -13.32
C GLY A 304 3.99 3.32 -14.11
N PRO A 305 3.64 4.45 -13.47
CA PRO A 305 3.55 5.75 -14.13
C PRO A 305 4.93 6.28 -14.52
N ALA A 306 4.99 7.10 -15.56
CA ALA A 306 6.17 7.88 -15.91
C ALA A 306 6.62 8.75 -14.72
N VAL A 307 7.93 8.82 -14.51
CA VAL A 307 8.57 9.60 -13.45
C VAL A 307 9.34 10.78 -14.03
N THR A 308 9.71 11.72 -13.17
CA THR A 308 10.63 12.81 -13.51
C THR A 308 12.06 12.47 -13.09
N GLY A 309 13.04 13.27 -13.49
CA GLY A 309 14.41 13.20 -12.97
C GLY A 309 14.54 13.48 -11.47
N ARG A 310 13.51 14.02 -10.82
CA ARG A 310 13.60 14.52 -9.45
C ARG A 310 13.38 13.42 -8.42
N LEU A 311 14.28 13.30 -7.46
CA LEU A 311 14.17 12.38 -6.33
C LEU A 311 13.10 12.82 -5.33
N ILE A 312 12.35 11.86 -4.80
CA ILE A 312 11.27 12.12 -3.84
C ILE A 312 11.76 12.77 -2.55
N GLY A 313 10.83 13.37 -1.80
CA GLY A 313 11.12 13.97 -0.50
C GLY A 313 11.61 15.42 -0.55
N GLY A 314 11.73 16.00 -1.75
CA GLY A 314 11.99 17.43 -1.95
C GLY A 314 10.76 18.33 -1.71
N GLU A 315 9.55 17.77 -1.65
CA GLU A 315 8.29 18.50 -1.47
C GLU A 315 8.21 19.22 -0.10
N GLU A 316 7.52 20.37 -0.05
CA GLU A 316 7.19 21.06 1.19
C GLU A 316 6.27 20.18 2.07
N GLY A 317 6.60 20.04 3.35
CA GLY A 317 5.84 19.20 4.31
C GLY A 317 6.50 17.87 4.68
N VAL A 318 7.51 17.40 3.94
CA VAL A 318 8.30 16.23 4.33
C VAL A 318 9.23 16.61 5.50
N SER A 319 9.20 15.82 6.58
CA SER A 319 9.98 16.12 7.77
C SER A 319 11.49 16.04 7.49
N GLN A 320 12.29 16.87 8.19
CA GLN A 320 13.74 16.83 8.04
C GLN A 320 14.33 15.44 8.38
N ARG A 321 13.70 14.73 9.34
CA ARG A 321 14.09 13.36 9.69
C ARG A 321 13.86 12.39 8.55
N ASP A 322 12.73 12.50 7.85
CA ASP A 322 12.43 11.61 6.73
C ASP A 322 13.35 11.89 5.54
N ARG A 323 13.68 13.18 5.29
CA ARG A 323 14.68 13.54 4.28
C ARG A 323 16.06 12.95 4.58
N GLN A 324 16.52 13.05 5.82
CA GLN A 324 17.79 12.46 6.25
C GLN A 324 17.78 10.93 6.12
N ARG A 325 16.64 10.29 6.42
CA ARG A 325 16.46 8.84 6.26
C ARG A 325 16.55 8.41 4.79
N LEU A 326 15.89 9.12 3.89
CA LEU A 326 15.96 8.85 2.45
C LEU A 326 17.37 9.04 1.89
N GLY A 327 18.03 10.16 2.21
CA GLY A 327 19.41 10.39 1.76
C GLY A 327 20.39 9.33 2.27
N ALA A 328 20.28 8.93 3.54
CA ALA A 328 21.09 7.84 4.10
C ALA A 328 20.81 6.49 3.43
N HIS A 329 19.55 6.23 3.06
CA HIS A 329 19.14 5.02 2.34
C HIS A 329 19.78 4.95 0.95
N TRP A 330 19.67 6.02 0.16
CA TRP A 330 20.29 6.08 -1.16
C TRP A 330 21.81 6.05 -1.08
N LEU A 331 22.43 6.72 -0.11
CA LEU A 331 23.88 6.62 0.10
C LEU A 331 24.33 5.18 0.35
N ALA A 332 23.59 4.42 1.16
CA ALA A 332 23.90 3.03 1.45
C ALA A 332 23.75 2.12 0.21
N GLN A 333 22.76 2.38 -0.65
CA GLN A 333 22.49 1.55 -1.83
C GLN A 333 23.33 1.91 -3.05
N THR A 334 23.61 3.20 -3.24
CA THR A 334 24.26 3.73 -4.44
C THR A 334 25.74 4.05 -4.24
N GLY A 335 26.17 4.26 -2.99
CA GLY A 335 27.47 4.84 -2.67
C GLY A 335 27.59 6.34 -2.98
N ALA A 336 26.53 6.97 -3.49
CA ALA A 336 26.47 8.38 -3.84
C ALA A 336 25.67 9.17 -2.80
N ALA A 337 26.11 10.41 -2.51
CA ALA A 337 25.41 11.33 -1.61
C ALA A 337 24.20 11.98 -2.29
N LEU A 338 23.23 11.16 -2.71
CA LEU A 338 21.96 11.61 -3.26
C LEU A 338 21.07 12.13 -2.13
N GLU A 339 20.50 13.31 -2.32
CA GLU A 339 19.58 13.93 -1.36
C GLU A 339 18.18 14.12 -1.96
N PRO A 340 17.14 14.11 -1.10
CA PRO A 340 15.76 14.38 -1.52
C PRO A 340 15.61 15.70 -2.27
N GLY A 341 14.92 15.66 -3.40
CA GLY A 341 14.67 16.83 -4.25
C GLY A 341 15.75 17.15 -5.28
N MET A 342 16.91 16.46 -5.26
CA MET A 342 17.89 16.51 -6.34
C MET A 342 17.28 15.97 -7.64
N GLU A 343 17.68 16.51 -8.77
CA GLU A 343 17.20 16.11 -10.10
C GLU A 343 18.31 15.43 -10.89
N VAL A 344 18.11 14.18 -11.29
CA VAL A 344 18.99 13.47 -12.23
C VAL A 344 18.77 14.03 -13.64
N VAL A 345 19.81 14.67 -14.18
CA VAL A 345 19.76 15.38 -15.47
C VAL A 345 20.74 14.80 -16.48
N GLY A 346 21.51 13.78 -16.12
CA GLY A 346 22.40 13.07 -17.03
C GLY A 346 22.95 11.78 -16.42
N VAL A 347 23.26 10.81 -17.27
CA VAL A 347 23.80 9.50 -16.90
C VAL A 347 24.89 9.10 -17.89
N GLY A 348 26.04 8.65 -17.40
CA GLY A 348 27.13 8.12 -18.25
C GLY A 348 27.70 9.16 -19.23
N GLY A 349 27.68 10.45 -18.85
CA GLY A 349 28.13 11.56 -19.70
C GLY A 349 27.10 12.05 -20.72
N ALA A 350 25.94 11.39 -20.85
CA ALA A 350 24.84 11.85 -21.69
C ALA A 350 23.83 12.67 -20.86
N ALA A 351 23.48 13.87 -21.33
CA ALA A 351 22.42 14.67 -20.73
C ALA A 351 21.05 14.05 -21.02
N LEU A 352 20.20 13.98 -20.00
CA LEU A 352 18.79 13.64 -20.14
C LEU A 352 18.04 14.88 -20.64
N GLY A 353 17.30 14.71 -21.73
CA GLY A 353 16.38 15.74 -22.19
C GLY A 353 15.22 15.95 -21.19
N PRO A 354 14.40 17.00 -21.36
CA PRO A 354 13.25 17.29 -20.49
C PRO A 354 12.21 16.15 -20.40
N SER A 355 12.23 15.23 -21.37
CA SER A 355 11.38 14.05 -21.47
C SER A 355 12.15 12.73 -21.31
N GLY A 356 13.42 12.78 -20.94
CA GLY A 356 14.23 11.58 -20.74
C GLY A 356 13.80 10.84 -19.48
N ASP A 357 13.67 9.51 -19.57
CA ASP A 357 13.42 8.67 -18.41
C ASP A 357 14.74 8.40 -17.66
N PRO A 358 14.91 8.92 -16.43
CA PRO A 358 16.12 8.71 -15.65
C PRO A 358 16.33 7.24 -15.28
N VAL A 359 15.25 6.47 -15.11
CA VAL A 359 15.32 5.07 -14.65
C VAL A 359 15.91 4.21 -15.75
N SER A 360 15.31 4.20 -16.95
CA SER A 360 15.82 3.41 -18.08
C SER A 360 17.24 3.80 -18.48
N ALA A 361 17.57 5.10 -18.43
CA ALA A 361 18.93 5.56 -18.73
C ALA A 361 19.94 5.05 -17.71
N LEU A 362 19.61 5.10 -16.41
CA LEU A 362 20.44 4.58 -15.34
C LEU A 362 20.59 3.07 -15.41
N GLU A 363 19.49 2.34 -15.63
CA GLU A 363 19.51 0.89 -15.81
C GLU A 363 20.39 0.48 -16.99
N SER A 364 20.24 1.13 -18.15
CA SER A 364 21.03 0.83 -19.34
C SER A 364 22.53 1.09 -19.11
N ALA A 365 22.87 2.24 -18.51
CA ALA A 365 24.26 2.60 -18.26
C ALA A 365 24.92 1.69 -17.21
N LEU A 366 24.19 1.33 -16.15
CA LEU A 366 24.69 0.43 -15.09
C LEU A 366 24.79 -1.01 -15.57
N ALA A 367 23.85 -1.48 -16.40
CA ALA A 367 23.95 -2.80 -17.03
C ALA A 367 25.20 -2.90 -17.91
N ALA A 368 25.53 -1.83 -18.64
CA ALA A 368 26.71 -1.75 -19.49
C ALA A 368 28.03 -1.49 -18.73
N SER A 369 27.98 -1.11 -17.44
CA SER A 369 29.18 -0.65 -16.71
C SER A 369 30.13 -1.79 -16.29
N GLY A 370 29.69 -3.04 -16.44
CA GLY A 370 30.45 -4.22 -16.00
C GLY A 370 30.73 -4.22 -14.49
N GLY A 371 29.93 -3.50 -13.69
CA GLY A 371 30.11 -3.36 -12.25
C GLY A 371 30.81 -2.09 -11.80
N SER A 372 31.32 -1.31 -12.74
CA SER A 372 31.95 -0.03 -12.44
C SER A 372 30.90 1.01 -12.04
N ALA A 373 31.30 1.97 -11.21
CA ALA A 373 30.43 3.09 -10.89
C ALA A 373 30.17 3.93 -12.16
N VAL A 374 28.94 4.39 -12.32
CA VAL A 374 28.51 5.24 -13.43
C VAL A 374 28.37 6.66 -12.92
N GLU A 375 28.89 7.62 -13.69
CA GLU A 375 28.72 9.03 -13.40
C GLU A 375 27.29 9.49 -13.69
N VAL A 376 26.66 10.10 -12.68
CA VAL A 376 25.30 10.64 -12.74
C VAL A 376 25.38 12.13 -12.46
N LEU A 377 24.93 12.93 -13.43
CA LEU A 377 24.83 14.37 -13.30
C LEU A 377 23.52 14.70 -12.59
N VAL A 378 23.61 15.34 -11.43
CA VAL A 378 22.47 15.78 -10.64
C VAL A 378 22.44 17.30 -10.51
N ARG A 379 21.23 17.86 -10.48
CA ARG A 379 20.97 19.29 -10.24
C ARG A 379 20.31 19.47 -8.88
N ASP A 380 20.88 20.35 -8.07
CA ASP A 380 20.39 20.73 -6.75
C ASP A 380 20.33 22.26 -6.63
N GLY A 381 19.14 22.82 -6.43
CA GLY A 381 18.95 24.27 -6.31
C GLY A 381 19.48 25.08 -7.50
N GLY A 382 19.58 24.48 -8.69
CA GLY A 382 20.15 25.09 -9.90
C GLY A 382 21.65 24.90 -10.09
N GLN A 383 22.35 24.27 -9.14
CA GLN A 383 23.75 23.86 -9.31
C GLN A 383 23.83 22.41 -9.76
N GLU A 384 24.69 22.12 -10.75
CA GLU A 384 24.93 20.76 -11.22
C GLU A 384 26.18 20.15 -10.57
N ARG A 385 26.10 18.87 -10.22
CA ARG A 385 27.17 18.09 -9.59
C ARG A 385 27.17 16.67 -10.15
N THR A 386 28.34 16.08 -10.31
CA THR A 386 28.47 14.68 -10.74
C THR A 386 28.67 13.78 -9.52
N LEU A 387 27.88 12.71 -9.44
CA LEU A 387 27.96 11.69 -8.40
C LEU A 387 28.20 10.32 -9.04
N ALA A 388 29.00 9.48 -8.38
CA ALA A 388 29.29 8.13 -8.86
C ALA A 388 28.32 7.12 -8.24
N VAL A 389 27.39 6.59 -9.03
CA VAL A 389 26.39 5.59 -8.62
C VAL A 389 26.91 4.20 -8.93
N ARG A 390 26.95 3.32 -7.92
CA ARG A 390 27.40 1.93 -8.07
C ARG A 390 26.24 1.00 -8.45
N PRO A 391 26.42 0.08 -9.41
CA PRO A 391 25.41 -0.90 -9.75
C PRO A 391 25.26 -1.97 -8.66
N GLN A 392 24.10 -2.65 -8.64
CA GLN A 392 23.88 -3.83 -7.83
C GLN A 392 24.03 -5.10 -8.66
N ALA A 393 24.67 -6.11 -8.09
CA ALA A 393 24.81 -7.43 -8.70
C ALA A 393 23.44 -8.14 -8.79
N GLU A 394 23.09 -8.65 -9.95
CA GLU A 394 21.97 -9.58 -10.10
C GLU A 394 22.34 -10.98 -9.58
N TRP A 395 21.35 -11.65 -8.98
CA TRP A 395 21.44 -13.00 -8.41
C TRP A 395 20.42 -13.93 -9.06
N ALA A 396 20.74 -15.22 -9.13
CA ALA A 396 19.75 -16.22 -9.51
C ALA A 396 18.70 -16.35 -8.42
N GLN A 397 17.45 -16.62 -8.81
CA GLN A 397 16.32 -16.74 -7.89
C GLN A 397 15.68 -18.11 -8.01
N THR A 398 15.47 -18.79 -6.88
CA THR A 398 14.74 -20.07 -6.82
C THR A 398 13.56 -19.93 -5.87
N GLN A 399 12.38 -20.34 -6.33
CA GLN A 399 11.17 -20.43 -5.49
C GLN A 399 11.12 -21.77 -4.74
N HIS A 400 10.79 -21.71 -3.46
CA HIS A 400 10.76 -22.84 -2.54
C HIS A 400 9.40 -22.90 -1.84
N LEU A 401 8.70 -24.04 -1.89
CA LEU A 401 7.45 -24.22 -1.15
C LEU A 401 7.74 -24.53 0.32
N ILE A 402 7.19 -23.74 1.24
CA ILE A 402 7.26 -23.99 2.67
C ILE A 402 5.90 -24.52 3.15
N GLU A 403 5.87 -25.76 3.60
CA GLU A 403 4.77 -26.23 4.44
C GLU A 403 4.90 -25.65 5.85
N SER A 404 3.82 -25.05 6.35
CA SER A 404 3.78 -24.48 7.70
C SER A 404 3.88 -25.60 8.74
N ALA A 405 5.07 -25.82 9.30
CA ALA A 405 5.25 -26.67 10.47
C ALA A 405 4.61 -26.02 11.71
N GLY A 406 3.50 -26.57 12.19
CA GLY A 406 2.97 -26.30 13.53
C GLY A 406 1.68 -25.49 13.59
N GLY A 407 0.56 -26.21 13.65
CA GLY A 407 -0.76 -25.71 14.02
C GLY A 407 -1.66 -26.89 14.38
N GLY A 408 -1.29 -27.62 15.44
CA GLY A 408 -2.15 -28.61 16.05
C GLY A 408 -3.16 -27.90 16.94
N GLY A 409 -4.44 -27.96 16.57
CA GLY A 409 -5.54 -27.48 17.41
C GLY A 409 -6.80 -27.05 16.65
N GLY A 410 -7.70 -28.01 16.41
CA GLY A 410 -9.16 -27.82 16.47
C GLY A 410 -9.89 -27.15 15.29
N GLY A 411 -10.81 -27.91 14.69
CA GLY A 411 -12.00 -27.38 14.01
C GLY A 411 -12.01 -27.53 12.49
N GLY A 412 -12.93 -28.34 11.97
CA GLY A 412 -13.00 -28.75 10.58
C GLY A 412 -13.40 -27.66 9.59
N GLY A 413 -13.00 -27.90 8.33
CA GLY A 413 -13.37 -27.12 7.16
C GLY A 413 -12.38 -27.41 6.04
N GLY A 414 -12.81 -28.18 5.02
CA GLY A 414 -12.00 -28.52 3.86
C GLY A 414 -11.60 -27.28 3.06
N GLY A 415 -10.37 -26.82 3.26
CA GLY A 415 -9.66 -25.88 2.39
C GLY A 415 -8.21 -26.34 2.33
N GLY A 416 -7.71 -26.63 1.13
CA GLY A 416 -6.34 -27.11 0.94
C GLY A 416 -5.34 -26.15 1.60
N ARG A 417 -4.43 -26.70 2.44
CA ARG A 417 -3.31 -25.95 2.99
C ARG A 417 -2.44 -25.47 1.83
N ALA A 418 -2.55 -24.20 1.47
CA ALA A 418 -1.66 -23.58 0.51
C ALA A 418 -0.26 -23.48 1.15
N GLY A 419 0.69 -24.30 0.68
CA GLY A 419 2.11 -24.13 0.99
C GLY A 419 2.56 -22.73 0.57
N ARG A 420 3.35 -22.07 1.41
CA ARG A 420 3.78 -20.68 1.17
C ARG A 420 5.10 -20.71 0.38
N SER A 421 5.09 -20.23 -0.86
CA SER A 421 6.31 -20.11 -1.66
C SER A 421 7.21 -18.98 -1.12
N VAL A 422 8.52 -19.23 -1.05
CA VAL A 422 9.54 -18.26 -0.67
C VAL A 422 10.66 -18.28 -1.71
N THR A 423 11.03 -17.11 -2.21
CA THR A 423 12.12 -16.95 -3.18
C THR A 423 13.45 -16.73 -2.46
N THR A 424 14.46 -17.54 -2.79
CA THR A 424 15.84 -17.38 -2.32
C THR A 424 16.71 -16.84 -3.45
N GLU A 425 17.47 -15.78 -3.17
CA GLU A 425 18.51 -15.28 -4.06
C GLU A 425 19.84 -15.99 -3.80
N HIS A 426 20.57 -16.32 -4.87
CA HIS A 426 21.79 -17.11 -4.78
C HIS A 426 22.71 -16.99 -6.00
N LEU A 427 23.94 -17.45 -5.82
CA LEU A 427 24.90 -17.71 -6.88
C LEU A 427 25.05 -19.23 -7.05
N LEU A 428 24.30 -19.82 -7.98
CA LEU A 428 24.35 -21.26 -8.29
C LEU A 428 24.28 -22.20 -7.06
N GLY A 429 23.45 -21.90 -6.05
CA GLY A 429 23.43 -22.69 -4.81
C GLY A 429 24.14 -22.06 -3.61
N LEU A 430 24.81 -20.93 -3.79
CA LEU A 430 25.47 -20.18 -2.71
C LEU A 430 24.63 -18.95 -2.37
N ALA A 431 23.89 -18.99 -1.25
CA ALA A 431 23.05 -17.88 -0.81
C ALA A 431 23.81 -16.93 0.14
N PRO A 432 23.58 -15.61 0.08
CA PRO A 432 24.13 -14.67 1.06
C PRO A 432 23.40 -14.77 2.41
N VAL A 433 24.10 -14.42 3.48
CA VAL A 433 23.54 -14.45 4.85
C VAL A 433 22.68 -13.22 5.11
N LEU A 434 21.57 -13.40 5.84
CA LEU A 434 20.73 -12.33 6.36
C LEU A 434 21.53 -11.34 7.21
N LYS A 435 21.38 -10.05 6.91
CA LYS A 435 22.00 -8.93 7.61
C LYS A 435 20.94 -7.93 8.08
N VAL A 436 21.25 -7.23 9.16
CA VAL A 436 20.49 -6.07 9.66
C VAL A 436 21.03 -4.81 9.00
N VAL A 437 20.25 -4.18 8.14
CA VAL A 437 20.60 -2.88 7.55
C VAL A 437 20.41 -1.79 8.61
N ARG A 438 19.25 -1.79 9.27
CA ARG A 438 18.88 -0.82 10.31
C ARG A 438 17.89 -1.45 11.28
N VAL A 439 17.88 -0.95 12.51
CA VAL A 439 16.89 -1.32 13.53
C VAL A 439 15.91 -0.17 13.75
N GLU A 440 14.64 -0.49 13.94
CA GLU A 440 13.59 0.48 14.21
C GLU A 440 13.50 0.75 15.71
N GLU A 441 13.49 2.03 16.10
CA GLU A 441 13.38 2.42 17.51
C GLU A 441 12.05 1.97 18.11
N GLY A 442 12.06 1.59 19.40
CA GLY A 442 10.86 1.15 20.12
C GLY A 442 10.40 -0.29 19.81
N THR A 443 11.15 -1.04 19.00
CA THR A 443 10.80 -2.43 18.62
C THR A 443 11.51 -3.49 19.47
N SER A 444 11.08 -4.74 19.38
CA SER A 444 11.72 -5.89 20.06
C SER A 444 13.20 -6.03 19.67
N ALA A 445 13.55 -5.78 18.42
CA ALA A 445 14.92 -5.80 17.92
C ALA A 445 15.78 -4.72 18.60
N ALA A 446 15.27 -3.50 18.74
CA ALA A 446 15.98 -2.43 19.45
C ALA A 446 16.16 -2.77 20.93
N ALA A 447 15.11 -3.29 21.58
CA ALA A 447 15.15 -3.72 22.98
C ALA A 447 16.15 -4.86 23.22
N ALA A 448 16.29 -5.78 22.26
CA ALA A 448 17.25 -6.87 22.29
C ALA A 448 18.71 -6.43 22.03
N GLY A 449 18.94 -5.16 21.68
CA GLY A 449 20.28 -4.65 21.40
C GLY A 449 20.82 -5.02 20.01
N LEU A 450 19.94 -5.34 19.06
CA LEU A 450 20.27 -5.50 17.65
C LEU A 450 20.76 -4.16 17.08
N ARG A 451 21.72 -4.18 16.16
CA ARG A 451 22.32 -2.98 15.56
C ARG A 451 22.39 -3.08 14.05
N GLY A 452 22.35 -1.93 13.38
CA GLY A 452 22.68 -1.86 11.96
C GLY A 452 24.11 -2.36 11.72
N GLY A 453 24.27 -3.23 10.72
CA GLY A 453 25.53 -3.92 10.43
C GLY A 453 25.63 -5.34 10.98
N ASP A 454 24.77 -5.76 11.91
CA ASP A 454 24.78 -7.12 12.46
C ASP A 454 24.46 -8.16 11.37
N VAL A 455 25.21 -9.26 11.34
CA VAL A 455 24.94 -10.41 10.47
C VAL A 455 24.26 -11.51 11.28
N MET A 456 23.15 -12.07 10.83
CA MET A 456 22.41 -13.08 11.58
C MET A 456 23.14 -14.41 11.55
N ALA A 457 23.69 -14.83 12.70
CA ALA A 457 24.32 -16.13 12.86
C ALA A 457 23.31 -17.21 13.25
N ARG A 458 22.23 -16.85 13.97
CA ARG A 458 21.11 -17.75 14.26
C ARG A 458 19.82 -16.98 14.52
N VAL A 459 18.72 -17.47 13.96
CA VAL A 459 17.35 -17.06 14.29
C VAL A 459 16.57 -18.34 14.54
N GLY A 460 16.14 -18.57 15.78
CA GLY A 460 15.41 -19.78 16.16
C GLY A 460 16.22 -21.04 15.85
N SER A 461 15.67 -21.90 15.00
CA SER A 461 16.32 -23.10 14.48
C SER A 461 17.25 -22.85 13.29
N ALA A 462 17.13 -21.69 12.63
CA ALA A 462 17.87 -21.38 11.42
C ALA A 462 19.26 -20.82 11.75
N VAL A 463 20.31 -21.55 11.36
CA VAL A 463 21.72 -21.18 11.55
C VAL A 463 22.26 -20.57 10.26
N TRP A 464 22.96 -19.43 10.38
CA TRP A 464 23.41 -18.58 9.26
C TRP A 464 22.36 -18.46 8.15
N PRO A 465 21.13 -18.02 8.47
CA PRO A 465 20.02 -18.08 7.53
C PRO A 465 20.21 -17.13 6.36
N SER A 466 19.74 -17.55 5.18
CA SER A 466 19.45 -16.60 4.08
C SER A 466 18.31 -15.66 4.48
N LEU A 467 18.13 -14.55 3.75
CA LEU A 467 17.02 -13.62 3.97
C LEU A 467 15.67 -14.35 4.02
N ALA A 468 15.39 -15.15 2.99
CA ALA A 468 14.22 -16.00 2.86
C ALA A 468 13.98 -16.88 4.10
N ARG A 469 15.02 -17.63 4.52
CA ARG A 469 14.90 -18.57 5.64
C ARG A 469 14.73 -17.86 6.99
N GLY A 470 15.46 -16.77 7.21
CA GLY A 470 15.38 -16.01 8.46
C GLY A 470 14.01 -15.35 8.64
N ILE A 471 13.47 -14.75 7.58
CA ILE A 471 12.11 -14.18 7.60
C ILE A 471 11.04 -15.27 7.78
N ALA A 472 11.21 -16.44 7.15
CA ALA A 472 10.30 -17.56 7.34
C ALA A 472 10.28 -18.05 8.80
N GLU A 473 11.43 -18.12 9.47
CA GLU A 473 11.53 -18.50 10.87
C GLU A 473 10.83 -17.50 11.81
N LEU A 474 11.02 -16.20 11.56
CA LEU A 474 10.35 -15.14 12.33
C LEU A 474 8.83 -15.22 12.14
N ASN A 475 8.36 -15.37 10.90
CA ASN A 475 6.93 -15.52 10.61
C ASN A 475 6.34 -16.77 11.29
N GLY A 476 7.06 -17.91 11.25
CA GLY A 476 6.64 -19.14 11.94
C GLY A 476 6.61 -19.00 13.47
N SER A 477 7.33 -18.01 14.01
CA SER A 477 7.40 -17.70 15.43
C SER A 477 6.46 -16.57 15.86
N ALA A 478 5.48 -16.20 15.02
CA ALA A 478 4.52 -15.14 15.32
C ALA A 478 3.86 -15.31 16.71
N GLY A 479 3.90 -14.24 17.50
CA GLY A 479 3.36 -14.21 18.87
C GLY A 479 4.19 -14.99 19.91
N ARG A 480 5.36 -15.52 19.56
CA ARG A 480 6.30 -16.21 20.45
C ARG A 480 7.63 -15.46 20.53
N SER A 481 8.50 -15.88 21.43
CA SER A 481 9.89 -15.43 21.43
C SER A 481 10.78 -16.37 20.63
N VAL A 482 11.80 -15.80 19.99
CA VAL A 482 12.76 -16.54 19.18
C VAL A 482 14.18 -16.21 19.64
N GLY A 483 15.05 -17.22 19.71
CA GLY A 483 16.46 -17.02 20.05
C GLY A 483 17.20 -16.33 18.89
N VAL A 484 17.97 -15.27 19.17
CA VAL A 484 18.73 -14.53 18.15
C VAL A 484 20.20 -14.44 18.53
N VAL A 485 21.07 -14.86 17.62
CA VAL A 485 22.53 -14.71 17.73
C VAL A 485 23.04 -13.97 16.50
N VAL A 486 23.87 -12.96 16.72
CA VAL A 486 24.44 -12.15 15.64
C VAL A 486 25.95 -12.21 15.62
N TRP A 487 26.54 -12.09 14.44
CA TRP A 487 27.95 -11.85 14.23
C TRP A 487 28.19 -10.34 14.14
N ARG A 488 29.01 -9.82 15.06
CA ARG A 488 29.34 -8.39 15.19
C ARG A 488 30.83 -8.23 15.44
N SER A 489 31.51 -7.46 14.60
CA SER A 489 32.93 -7.13 14.75
C SER A 489 33.86 -8.34 14.95
N GLY A 490 33.57 -9.47 14.29
CA GLY A 490 34.41 -10.67 14.38
C GLY A 490 34.03 -11.64 15.51
N ALA A 491 32.95 -11.39 16.26
CA ALA A 491 32.51 -12.25 17.36
C ALA A 491 31.01 -12.56 17.29
N LEU A 492 30.62 -13.72 17.83
CA LEU A 492 29.23 -14.09 18.07
C LEU A 492 28.70 -13.40 19.33
N VAL A 493 27.56 -12.74 19.21
CA VAL A 493 26.84 -12.04 20.28
C VAL A 493 25.46 -12.67 20.40
N ASP A 494 25.18 -13.32 21.53
CA ASP A 494 23.86 -13.86 21.84
C ASP A 494 22.97 -12.74 22.40
N LEU A 495 21.85 -12.47 21.71
CA LEU A 495 20.85 -11.47 22.11
C LEU A 495 19.71 -12.10 22.92
N GLY A 496 19.76 -13.41 23.16
CA GLY A 496 18.75 -14.14 23.90
C GLY A 496 17.42 -14.27 23.15
N GLN A 497 16.33 -14.30 23.90
CA GLN A 497 14.97 -14.47 23.38
C GLN A 497 14.37 -13.12 23.01
N VAL A 498 14.08 -12.93 21.72
CA VAL A 498 13.48 -11.71 21.17
C VAL A 498 12.00 -11.96 20.88
N ALA A 499 11.13 -11.11 21.42
CA ALA A 499 9.68 -11.23 21.21
C ALA A 499 9.30 -10.92 19.76
N VAL A 500 8.53 -11.81 19.13
CA VAL A 500 8.02 -11.66 17.76
C VAL A 500 6.55 -11.22 17.80
N SER A 501 6.20 -10.21 17.01
CA SER A 501 4.82 -9.73 16.89
C SER A 501 3.88 -10.80 16.30
N LYS A 502 2.56 -10.58 16.37
CA LYS A 502 1.58 -11.50 15.77
C LYS A 502 1.68 -11.56 14.24
N GLU A 503 2.30 -10.54 13.64
CA GLU A 503 2.58 -10.41 12.21
C GLU A 503 3.95 -11.00 11.84
N GLY A 504 4.67 -11.64 12.77
CA GLY A 504 5.95 -12.28 12.50
C GLY A 504 7.15 -11.31 12.45
N ARG A 505 7.06 -10.14 13.08
CA ARG A 505 8.10 -9.09 13.00
C ARG A 505 8.79 -8.85 14.33
N ILE A 506 10.07 -8.47 14.27
CA ILE A 506 10.84 -8.00 15.43
C ILE A 506 11.28 -6.53 15.31
N GLY A 507 11.17 -5.90 14.13
CA GLY A 507 11.40 -4.46 13.93
C GLY A 507 12.80 -4.06 13.43
N PHE A 508 13.20 -4.60 12.27
CA PHE A 508 14.44 -4.20 11.59
C PHE A 508 14.27 -4.24 10.08
N VAL A 509 15.10 -3.49 9.37
CA VAL A 509 15.20 -3.52 7.91
C VAL A 509 16.19 -4.62 7.53
N PRO A 510 15.75 -5.69 6.85
CA PRO A 510 16.63 -6.78 6.46
C PRO A 510 17.43 -6.44 5.20
N GLY A 511 18.59 -7.07 5.06
CA GLY A 511 19.43 -7.08 3.87
C GLY A 511 20.24 -8.36 3.81
N HIS A 512 21.29 -8.40 3.00
CA HIS A 512 22.14 -9.59 2.88
C HIS A 512 23.63 -9.24 2.72
N THR A 513 24.53 -10.16 3.03
CA THR A 513 25.98 -9.91 3.08
C THR A 513 26.70 -9.84 1.73
N ALA A 514 26.01 -10.07 0.61
CA ALA A 514 26.65 -10.40 -0.67
C ALA A 514 27.70 -9.39 -1.18
N GLN A 515 27.51 -8.10 -0.92
CA GLN A 515 28.42 -7.01 -1.32
C GLN A 515 29.56 -6.75 -0.33
N GLU A 516 29.52 -7.35 0.86
CA GLU A 516 30.43 -7.00 1.97
C GLU A 516 31.24 -8.19 2.44
N SER A 517 30.72 -9.40 2.23
CA SER A 517 31.38 -10.62 2.65
C SER A 517 30.97 -11.81 1.79
N ALA A 518 31.93 -12.68 1.51
CA ALA A 518 31.73 -13.95 0.85
C ALA A 518 31.22 -15.06 1.81
N LEU A 519 30.40 -14.68 2.79
CA LEU A 519 29.75 -15.61 3.72
C LEU A 519 28.60 -16.33 3.03
N VAL A 520 28.59 -17.65 3.15
CA VAL A 520 27.57 -18.52 2.58
C VAL A 520 26.56 -18.92 3.64
N ALA A 521 25.29 -18.65 3.37
CA ALA A 521 24.18 -19.05 4.20
C ALA A 521 23.92 -20.56 4.10
N ALA A 522 23.17 -21.09 5.07
CA ALA A 522 22.56 -22.40 4.90
C ALA A 522 21.71 -22.42 3.63
N TRP A 523 22.04 -23.32 2.70
CA TRP A 523 21.16 -23.58 1.58
C TRP A 523 19.82 -24.08 2.13
N PRO A 524 18.66 -23.61 1.64
CA PRO A 524 17.37 -24.12 2.08
C PRO A 524 17.28 -25.63 1.79
N THR A 525 17.62 -26.45 2.77
CA THR A 525 17.25 -27.86 2.84
C THR A 525 15.79 -27.90 3.26
N LEU A 526 14.88 -27.81 2.30
CA LEU A 526 13.51 -28.17 2.56
C LEU A 526 13.42 -29.70 2.66
N PRO A 527 12.63 -30.25 3.61
CA PRO A 527 12.51 -31.69 3.82
C PRO A 527 12.16 -32.50 2.56
N GLU A 528 11.68 -31.90 1.47
CA GLU A 528 11.29 -32.60 0.24
C GLU A 528 12.36 -32.66 -0.86
N LEU A 529 13.49 -31.93 -0.74
CA LEU A 529 14.60 -32.10 -1.71
C LEU A 529 15.39 -33.40 -1.47
N ALA A 530 15.31 -33.96 -0.26
CA ALA A 530 15.96 -35.22 0.08
C ALA A 530 15.16 -36.46 -0.39
N ASP A 531 13.82 -36.43 -0.30
CA ASP A 531 12.98 -37.59 -0.63
C ASP A 531 12.79 -37.79 -2.15
N ALA A 532 12.91 -36.72 -2.95
CA ALA A 532 12.87 -36.80 -4.41
C ALA A 532 14.19 -37.29 -5.05
N ALA A 533 15.30 -37.31 -4.31
CA ALA A 533 16.58 -37.85 -4.78
C ALA A 533 16.69 -39.38 -4.58
N HIS A 534 15.78 -40.01 -3.83
CA HIS A 534 15.88 -41.43 -3.47
C HIS A 534 14.62 -42.29 -3.71
N THR A 535 13.60 -41.79 -4.41
CA THR A 535 12.41 -42.62 -4.73
C THR A 535 12.07 -42.60 -6.22
N GLY A 536 12.98 -43.15 -7.02
CA GLY A 536 12.75 -43.57 -8.40
C GLY A 536 13.08 -45.05 -8.57
N GLY A 537 12.17 -45.93 -8.17
CA GLY A 537 12.30 -47.38 -8.35
C GLY A 537 11.18 -48.13 -7.63
N GLY A 538 10.16 -48.53 -8.38
CA GLY A 538 8.88 -49.02 -7.87
C GLY A 538 8.89 -50.39 -7.19
N GLY A 539 7.74 -50.71 -6.60
CA GLY A 539 7.44 -52.04 -6.05
C GLY A 539 6.00 -52.14 -5.56
N ALA A 540 5.05 -52.27 -6.48
CA ALA A 540 3.79 -52.96 -6.19
C ALA A 540 4.11 -54.43 -5.91
N GLY A 541 3.50 -55.00 -4.87
CA GLY A 541 3.87 -56.31 -4.34
C GLY A 541 3.51 -57.50 -5.23
N ALA A 542 4.24 -58.59 -5.04
CA ALA A 542 3.70 -59.95 -4.84
C ALA A 542 4.84 -60.95 -4.65
N SER A 543 4.52 -61.99 -3.91
CA SER A 543 5.35 -63.11 -3.48
C SER A 543 5.87 -64.02 -4.60
N ALA A 544 6.99 -64.69 -4.25
CA ALA A 544 7.35 -66.08 -4.56
C ALA A 544 8.12 -66.44 -5.85
N SER A 545 9.25 -67.10 -5.59
CA SER A 545 9.88 -68.23 -6.29
C SER A 545 10.55 -68.06 -7.66
N GLY A 546 11.83 -68.43 -7.70
CA GLY A 546 12.39 -69.32 -8.73
C GLY A 546 13.12 -68.67 -9.92
N PRO A 547 14.38 -69.06 -10.22
CA PRO A 547 15.19 -68.44 -11.28
C PRO A 547 15.16 -69.24 -12.60
N ALA A 548 15.38 -68.56 -13.74
CA ALA A 548 16.23 -69.00 -14.87
C ALA A 548 15.94 -68.21 -16.17
N GLY A 549 16.99 -67.98 -16.97
CA GLY A 549 16.90 -68.15 -18.43
C GLY A 549 16.94 -66.91 -19.33
N ALA A 550 18.16 -66.56 -19.75
CA ALA A 550 18.61 -66.29 -21.13
C ALA A 550 17.70 -65.58 -22.17
N GLY A 551 18.28 -64.56 -22.82
CA GLY A 551 18.54 -64.63 -24.27
C GLY A 551 17.84 -63.62 -25.20
N SER A 552 18.68 -62.85 -25.93
CA SER A 552 18.52 -62.36 -27.32
C SER A 552 17.31 -61.43 -27.63
N SER A 553 17.32 -60.42 -28.51
CA SER A 553 18.17 -59.98 -29.63
C SER A 553 17.55 -58.65 -30.13
N GLY A 554 18.35 -57.70 -30.62
CA GLY A 554 17.86 -56.51 -31.35
C GLY A 554 17.40 -56.84 -32.79
N PRO A 555 17.53 -55.94 -33.79
CA PRO A 555 17.68 -54.48 -33.76
C PRO A 555 16.92 -53.73 -34.91
N GLY A 556 17.10 -52.40 -34.99
CA GLY A 556 17.05 -51.60 -36.24
C GLY A 556 15.89 -50.58 -36.35
N ALA A 557 15.96 -49.48 -37.12
CA ALA A 557 17.00 -48.68 -37.76
C ALA A 557 16.28 -47.53 -38.54
N GLY A 558 16.93 -46.38 -38.75
CA GLY A 558 16.58 -45.35 -39.76
C GLY A 558 15.95 -44.07 -39.18
N ALA A 559 16.54 -42.86 -39.12
CA ALA A 559 17.34 -42.02 -40.03
C ALA A 559 16.51 -41.09 -40.95
N GLY A 560 16.77 -39.77 -40.85
CA GLY A 560 16.35 -38.67 -41.77
C GLY A 560 15.81 -37.43 -41.02
N SER A 561 16.62 -36.43 -40.64
CA SER A 561 16.94 -35.17 -41.38
C SER A 561 15.71 -34.35 -41.82
N GLY A 562 15.53 -33.05 -41.56
CA GLY A 562 16.32 -32.01 -40.91
C GLY A 562 15.68 -30.63 -41.15
N ALA A 563 15.99 -29.69 -40.24
CA ALA A 563 16.01 -28.22 -40.37
C ALA A 563 14.71 -27.42 -40.59
N ALA A 564 14.16 -26.90 -39.48
CA ALA A 564 13.81 -25.48 -39.30
C ALA A 564 13.53 -25.24 -37.80
N ASP A 565 14.02 -24.12 -37.26
CA ASP A 565 13.74 -23.49 -35.95
C ASP A 565 15.00 -23.20 -35.11
N ALA A 566 15.75 -22.22 -35.62
CA ALA A 566 16.62 -21.38 -34.79
C ALA A 566 15.97 -20.00 -34.69
N ALA A 567 15.60 -19.61 -33.45
CA ALA A 567 15.33 -18.25 -32.94
C ALA A 567 14.03 -18.15 -32.11
N GLN A 568 13.94 -18.88 -30.99
CA GLN A 568 13.13 -18.48 -29.84
C GLN A 568 13.54 -19.28 -28.59
N ALA A 569 14.56 -18.80 -27.88
CA ALA A 569 14.95 -19.29 -26.56
C ALA A 569 15.30 -18.09 -25.69
N GLY A 570 14.27 -17.45 -25.14
CA GLY A 570 14.37 -16.36 -24.17
C GLY A 570 13.67 -16.77 -22.87
N SER A 571 14.48 -17.10 -21.87
CA SER A 571 14.24 -16.99 -20.42
C SER A 571 13.04 -17.68 -19.75
N ALA A 572 12.38 -18.66 -20.36
CA ALA A 572 11.44 -19.54 -19.66
C ALA A 572 12.02 -20.96 -19.47
N GLY A 573 12.33 -21.31 -18.22
CA GLY A 573 12.41 -22.70 -17.76
C GLY A 573 13.72 -23.44 -18.02
N VAL A 574 14.70 -23.26 -17.14
CA VAL A 574 15.52 -24.43 -16.73
C VAL A 574 14.67 -25.22 -15.74
N ALA A 575 13.70 -25.96 -16.28
CA ALA A 575 13.04 -27.03 -15.56
C ALA A 575 14.00 -28.22 -15.51
N GLY A 576 14.99 -28.13 -14.64
CA GLY A 576 15.78 -29.24 -14.15
C GLY A 576 15.56 -29.34 -12.65
N ARG A 577 14.75 -30.32 -12.22
CA ARG A 577 14.65 -30.72 -10.82
C ARG A 577 16.03 -31.22 -10.38
N GLY A 578 16.82 -30.35 -9.76
CA GLY A 578 18.16 -30.64 -9.27
C GLY A 578 18.59 -29.57 -8.29
N VAL A 579 19.28 -29.98 -7.22
CA VAL A 579 19.99 -29.06 -6.33
C VAL A 579 21.10 -28.40 -7.15
N TRP A 580 21.13 -27.06 -7.20
CA TRP A 580 22.19 -26.32 -7.89
C TRP A 580 23.57 -26.79 -7.43
N SER A 581 24.53 -26.88 -8.36
CA SER A 581 25.83 -27.50 -8.09
C SER A 581 26.57 -26.93 -6.87
N GLY A 582 26.45 -25.62 -6.60
CA GLY A 582 27.06 -24.96 -5.45
C GLY A 582 26.44 -25.35 -4.10
N ALA A 583 25.16 -25.72 -4.08
CA ALA A 583 24.52 -26.27 -2.89
C ALA A 583 24.96 -27.72 -2.61
N GLY A 584 25.36 -28.44 -3.66
CA GLY A 584 25.94 -29.79 -3.57
C GLY A 584 27.37 -29.83 -3.03
N LEU A 585 28.04 -28.68 -2.85
CA LEU A 585 29.40 -28.61 -2.29
C LEU A 585 29.49 -29.04 -0.82
N GLY A 586 28.36 -29.06 -0.10
CA GLY A 586 28.33 -29.46 1.31
C GLY A 586 29.04 -28.49 2.24
N LEU A 587 29.17 -27.20 1.86
CA LEU A 587 29.79 -26.19 2.71
C LEU A 587 29.00 -26.02 4.01
N ALA A 588 29.72 -25.94 5.13
CA ALA A 588 29.09 -25.65 6.41
C ALA A 588 28.46 -24.24 6.40
N PRO A 589 27.22 -24.06 6.90
CA PRO A 589 26.61 -22.73 7.00
C PRO A 589 27.50 -21.77 7.78
N GLY A 590 27.72 -20.57 7.21
CA GLY A 590 28.64 -19.57 7.75
C GLY A 590 30.08 -19.71 7.29
N SER A 591 30.41 -20.68 6.43
CA SER A 591 31.69 -20.73 5.71
C SER A 591 31.90 -19.44 4.90
N ARG A 592 33.15 -19.00 4.82
CA ARG A 592 33.56 -17.84 4.02
C ARG A 592 34.43 -18.29 2.86
N LEU A 593 34.05 -17.89 1.65
CA LEU A 593 34.91 -18.09 0.47
C LEU A 593 36.03 -17.06 0.50
N VAL A 594 37.28 -17.50 0.36
CA VAL A 594 38.46 -16.62 0.38
C VAL A 594 39.23 -16.67 -0.93
N GLY A 595 39.00 -17.70 -1.76
CA GLY A 595 39.56 -17.81 -3.10
C GLY A 595 38.68 -18.59 -4.08
N VAL A 596 38.77 -18.23 -5.36
CA VAL A 596 38.05 -18.87 -6.48
C VAL A 596 38.99 -18.93 -7.68
N GLY A 597 39.32 -20.13 -8.16
CA GLY A 597 40.21 -20.31 -9.31
C GLY A 597 41.59 -19.69 -9.14
N GLY A 598 42.12 -19.67 -7.91
CA GLY A 598 43.40 -19.03 -7.57
C GLY A 598 43.34 -17.51 -7.40
N GLN A 599 42.18 -16.87 -7.57
CA GLN A 599 41.97 -15.45 -7.28
C GLN A 599 41.43 -15.28 -5.86
N ARG A 600 41.99 -14.33 -5.09
CA ARG A 600 41.39 -13.97 -3.80
C ARG A 600 40.05 -13.27 -3.99
N VAL A 601 39.09 -13.61 -3.14
CA VAL A 601 37.76 -13.00 -3.11
C VAL A 601 37.44 -12.52 -1.69
N ALA A 602 36.73 -11.40 -1.57
CA ALA A 602 36.29 -10.86 -0.29
C ALA A 602 34.76 -10.90 -0.16
N THR A 603 34.05 -10.80 -1.28
CA THR A 603 32.59 -10.68 -1.36
C THR A 603 32.00 -11.74 -2.29
N LEU A 604 30.70 -12.03 -2.18
CA LEU A 604 30.04 -12.92 -3.15
C LEU A 604 29.97 -12.29 -4.56
N VAL A 605 30.08 -10.96 -4.67
CA VAL A 605 30.20 -10.27 -5.96
C VAL A 605 31.55 -10.60 -6.62
N ASP A 606 32.64 -10.68 -5.85
CA ASP A 606 33.95 -11.10 -6.35
C ASP A 606 33.92 -12.57 -6.79
N VAL A 607 33.26 -13.44 -6.00
CA VAL A 607 33.04 -14.85 -6.35
C VAL A 607 32.31 -14.95 -7.68
N ARG A 608 31.20 -14.22 -7.86
CA ARG A 608 30.47 -14.17 -9.12
C ARG A 608 31.37 -13.77 -10.29
N GLY A 609 32.16 -12.71 -10.13
CA GLY A 609 33.09 -12.25 -11.17
C GLY A 609 34.18 -13.27 -11.50
N ALA A 610 34.73 -13.95 -10.49
CA ALA A 610 35.72 -15.00 -10.68
C ALA A 610 35.14 -16.23 -11.41
N LEU A 611 33.92 -16.65 -11.05
CA LEU A 611 33.22 -17.73 -11.75
C LEU A 611 32.87 -17.35 -13.19
N GLN A 612 32.42 -16.11 -13.45
CA GLN A 612 32.12 -15.64 -14.80
C GLN A 612 33.36 -15.65 -15.70
N ARG A 613 34.52 -15.24 -15.16
CA ARG A 613 35.81 -15.35 -15.87
C ARG A 613 36.18 -16.80 -16.15
N ALA A 614 36.11 -17.68 -15.14
CA ALA A 614 36.42 -19.09 -15.29
C ALA A 614 35.51 -19.78 -16.33
N ALA A 615 34.22 -19.43 -16.36
CA ALA A 615 33.28 -19.92 -17.36
C ALA A 615 33.62 -19.43 -18.79
N GLY A 616 34.03 -18.17 -18.92
CA GLY A 616 34.48 -17.60 -20.21
C GLY A 616 35.76 -18.25 -20.72
N GLU A 617 36.74 -18.51 -19.84
CA GLU A 617 37.99 -19.20 -20.20
C GLU A 617 37.75 -20.66 -20.61
N ALA A 618 36.88 -21.37 -19.88
CA ALA A 618 36.52 -22.75 -20.19
C ALA A 618 35.83 -22.90 -21.56
N ALA A 619 35.08 -21.89 -22.01
CA ALA A 619 34.46 -21.88 -23.33
C ALA A 619 35.47 -21.80 -24.49
N GLY A 620 36.72 -21.37 -24.23
CA GLY A 620 37.80 -21.25 -25.23
C GLY A 620 38.96 -22.26 -25.09
N GLY A 621 38.91 -23.17 -24.11
CA GLY A 621 40.03 -24.06 -23.76
C GLY A 621 39.90 -25.52 -24.27
N PRO A 622 40.98 -26.33 -24.21
CA PRO A 622 41.01 -27.73 -24.67
C PRO A 622 40.40 -28.76 -23.69
N GLY A 623 39.47 -28.34 -22.81
CA GLY A 623 38.88 -29.19 -21.76
C GLY A 623 37.77 -30.13 -22.27
N PRO A 624 37.30 -31.08 -21.42
CA PRO A 624 36.10 -31.86 -21.73
C PRO A 624 34.92 -30.90 -21.99
N ALA A 625 34.29 -31.05 -23.15
CA ALA A 625 33.27 -30.13 -23.62
C ALA A 625 32.10 -30.04 -22.64
N GLY A 626 31.81 -28.83 -22.13
CA GLY A 626 30.58 -28.52 -21.40
C GLY A 626 30.66 -28.40 -19.88
N GLU A 627 31.82 -28.53 -19.23
CA GLU A 627 31.93 -28.37 -17.75
C GLU A 627 32.98 -27.32 -17.37
N VAL A 628 32.64 -26.44 -16.41
CA VAL A 628 33.58 -25.47 -15.82
C VAL A 628 34.06 -26.03 -14.48
N ARG A 629 35.38 -26.16 -14.31
CA ARG A 629 35.98 -26.67 -13.06
C ARG A 629 36.71 -25.55 -12.35
N VAL A 630 36.34 -25.28 -11.09
CA VAL A 630 36.89 -24.17 -10.31
C VAL A 630 37.28 -24.67 -8.92
N ALA A 631 38.51 -24.36 -8.50
CA ALA A 631 38.94 -24.58 -7.12
C ALA A 631 38.38 -23.46 -6.22
N LEU A 632 37.69 -23.81 -5.15
CA LEU A 632 37.22 -22.89 -4.12
C LEU A 632 38.08 -23.05 -2.87
N GLU A 633 38.60 -21.93 -2.38
CA GLU A 633 39.26 -21.86 -1.09
C GLU A 633 38.27 -21.32 -0.05
N VAL A 634 38.04 -22.10 1.00
CA VAL A 634 36.97 -21.88 1.96
C VAL A 634 37.53 -21.87 3.37
N GLU A 635 37.22 -20.81 4.12
CA GLU A 635 37.41 -20.75 5.56
C GLU A 635 36.13 -21.30 6.24
N PRO A 636 36.23 -22.33 7.11
CA PRO A 636 35.07 -22.87 7.81
C PRO A 636 34.47 -21.85 8.80
N PRO A 637 33.20 -22.00 9.22
CA PRO A 637 32.53 -21.04 10.09
C PRO A 637 33.24 -20.92 11.44
N ALA A 638 33.29 -19.69 11.96
CA ALA A 638 33.82 -19.42 13.28
C ALA A 638 33.07 -20.19 14.37
N ARG A 639 33.81 -20.97 15.17
CA ARG A 639 33.27 -21.73 16.30
C ARG A 639 33.30 -20.88 17.58
N PRO A 640 32.32 -21.04 18.49
CA PRO A 640 32.38 -20.37 19.80
C PRO A 640 33.68 -20.73 20.53
N GLY A 641 34.45 -19.72 20.96
CA GLY A 641 35.70 -19.90 21.71
C GLY A 641 36.97 -20.11 20.87
N VAL A 642 36.89 -19.98 19.53
CA VAL A 642 38.04 -20.06 18.62
C VAL A 642 38.18 -18.72 17.89
N ASP A 643 39.39 -18.13 17.91
CA ASP A 643 39.65 -16.86 17.23
C ASP A 643 39.39 -16.97 15.72
N ALA A 644 38.69 -15.98 15.16
CA ALA A 644 38.44 -15.88 13.73
C ALA A 644 39.77 -15.88 12.95
N GLY A 645 39.92 -16.76 11.96
CA GLY A 645 41.16 -16.91 11.17
C GLY A 645 42.14 -18.00 11.63
N SER A 646 41.83 -18.77 12.68
CA SER A 646 42.71 -19.87 13.16
C SER A 646 42.38 -21.25 12.58
N ALA A 647 41.22 -21.40 11.94
CA ALA A 647 40.84 -22.61 11.21
C ALA A 647 41.36 -22.46 9.77
N GLY A 648 42.35 -23.26 9.39
CA GLY A 648 42.99 -23.18 8.07
C GLY A 648 42.01 -23.26 6.89
N THR A 649 42.46 -22.82 5.73
CA THR A 649 41.66 -22.82 4.50
C THR A 649 41.56 -24.23 3.91
N GLU A 650 40.35 -24.66 3.57
CA GLU A 650 40.06 -25.91 2.87
C GLU A 650 39.85 -25.64 1.38
N THR A 651 40.25 -26.58 0.51
CA THR A 651 40.05 -26.47 -0.94
C THR A 651 38.99 -27.44 -1.43
N TYR A 652 37.97 -26.93 -2.11
CA TYR A 652 36.89 -27.69 -2.72
C TYR A 652 37.00 -27.60 -4.24
N LEU A 653 36.83 -28.71 -4.96
CA LEU A 653 36.71 -28.70 -6.42
C LEU A 653 35.24 -28.58 -6.80
N TRP A 654 34.87 -27.46 -7.41
CA TRP A 654 33.52 -27.23 -7.91
C TRP A 654 33.44 -27.53 -9.40
N VAL A 655 32.60 -28.49 -9.78
CA VAL A 655 32.23 -28.76 -11.17
C VAL A 655 30.88 -28.11 -11.46
N ILE A 656 30.88 -27.11 -12.34
CA ILE A 656 29.70 -26.35 -12.75
C ILE A 656 29.24 -26.89 -14.11
N PRO A 657 28.02 -27.45 -14.22
CA PRO A 657 27.47 -27.93 -15.47
C PRO A 657 27.26 -26.81 -16.50
N GLU A 658 27.26 -27.15 -17.79
CA GLU A 658 27.11 -26.18 -18.89
C GLU A 658 25.87 -25.28 -18.73
N GLY A 659 24.74 -25.85 -18.32
CA GLY A 659 23.49 -25.11 -18.12
C GLY A 659 23.60 -24.05 -17.02
N GLU A 660 24.31 -24.36 -15.93
CA GLU A 660 24.58 -23.42 -14.84
C GLU A 660 25.62 -22.36 -15.24
N ALA A 661 26.64 -22.76 -16.01
CA ALA A 661 27.63 -21.82 -16.56
C ALA A 661 27.00 -20.81 -17.53
N ARG A 662 26.05 -21.24 -18.36
CA ARG A 662 25.26 -20.32 -19.21
C ARG A 662 24.38 -19.39 -18.36
N ALA A 663 23.73 -19.91 -17.32
CA ALA A 663 22.92 -19.10 -16.41
C ALA A 663 23.76 -18.02 -15.69
N LEU A 664 24.99 -18.37 -15.30
CA LEU A 664 25.96 -17.44 -14.72
C LEU A 664 26.36 -16.33 -15.69
N GLY A 665 26.53 -16.65 -16.98
CA GLY A 665 26.78 -15.67 -18.03
C GLY A 665 25.61 -14.70 -18.27
N GLY A 666 24.39 -15.09 -17.89
CA GLY A 666 23.19 -14.25 -17.97
C GLY A 666 23.00 -13.28 -16.80
N LEU A 667 23.76 -13.41 -15.70
CA LEU A 667 23.63 -12.53 -14.54
C LEU A 667 24.28 -11.16 -14.81
N GLY A 668 23.46 -10.11 -14.81
CA GLY A 668 23.89 -8.74 -15.11
C GLY A 668 24.12 -7.86 -13.88
N TRP A 669 23.91 -6.56 -14.13
CA TRP A 669 23.96 -5.48 -13.16
C TRP A 669 22.66 -4.69 -13.22
N LYS A 670 22.12 -4.33 -12.06
CA LYS A 670 20.85 -3.61 -11.91
C LYS A 670 21.04 -2.25 -11.28
N SER A 671 20.09 -1.35 -11.53
CA SER A 671 20.03 -0.06 -10.85
C SER A 671 19.70 -0.24 -9.36
N PRO A 672 20.44 0.41 -8.44
CA PRO A 672 20.03 0.51 -7.04
C PRO A 672 18.81 1.42 -6.84
N LEU A 673 18.58 2.37 -7.75
CA LEU A 673 17.43 3.28 -7.71
C LEU A 673 16.29 2.69 -8.52
N LEU A 674 15.08 2.74 -7.94
CA LEU A 674 13.84 2.28 -8.55
C LEU A 674 13.00 3.47 -9.01
N ALA A 675 12.03 3.25 -9.88
CA ALA A 675 11.08 4.29 -10.28
C ALA A 675 10.37 4.95 -9.07
N GLY A 676 10.14 4.19 -7.99
CA GLY A 676 9.55 4.70 -6.75
C GLY A 676 10.41 5.73 -5.99
N ASP A 677 11.71 5.83 -6.30
CA ASP A 677 12.61 6.85 -5.72
C ASP A 677 12.48 8.22 -6.40
N PHE A 678 11.73 8.29 -7.51
CA PHE A 678 11.53 9.51 -8.30
C PHE A 678 10.10 10.05 -8.18
N GLU A 679 9.95 11.37 -8.29
CA GLU A 679 8.65 12.02 -8.32
C GLU A 679 7.89 11.64 -9.59
N ALA A 680 6.64 11.21 -9.43
CA ALA A 680 5.77 10.91 -10.56
C ALA A 680 5.56 12.13 -11.45
N LYS A 681 5.62 11.93 -12.77
CA LYS A 681 5.36 12.97 -13.77
C LYS A 681 3.91 13.42 -13.64
N ARG A 682 3.69 14.73 -13.52
CA ARG A 682 2.34 15.32 -13.40
C ARG A 682 2.07 16.29 -14.55
N VAL A 683 0.88 16.18 -15.13
CA VAL A 683 0.37 17.08 -16.18
C VAL A 683 -0.95 17.69 -15.74
N VAL A 684 -1.27 18.88 -16.25
CA VAL A 684 -2.57 19.52 -16.00
C VAL A 684 -3.58 19.00 -17.03
N LEU A 685 -4.47 18.13 -16.59
CA LEU A 685 -5.61 17.65 -17.38
C LEU A 685 -6.70 18.73 -17.38
N ARG A 686 -6.82 19.44 -18.51
CA ARG A 686 -7.79 20.53 -18.71
C ARG A 686 -8.51 20.39 -20.05
N SER A 687 -9.78 20.76 -20.09
CA SER A 687 -10.53 20.87 -21.34
C SER A 687 -10.16 22.11 -22.14
N GLY A 688 -10.02 21.96 -23.46
CA GLY A 688 -9.93 23.12 -24.37
C GLY A 688 -11.25 23.87 -24.57
N SER A 689 -12.39 23.29 -24.17
CA SER A 689 -13.72 23.91 -24.31
C SER A 689 -14.70 23.50 -23.21
N VAL A 690 -15.74 24.31 -22.98
CA VAL A 690 -16.81 24.01 -22.01
C VAL A 690 -17.53 22.71 -22.34
N LEU A 691 -17.87 22.48 -23.62
CA LEU A 691 -18.50 21.25 -24.08
C LEU A 691 -17.61 20.02 -23.83
N GLY A 692 -16.30 20.14 -24.08
CA GLY A 692 -15.34 19.09 -23.75
C GLY A 692 -15.28 18.81 -22.25
N ALA A 693 -15.43 19.83 -21.41
CA ALA A 693 -15.42 19.68 -19.96
C ALA A 693 -16.69 18.99 -19.45
N ILE A 694 -17.85 19.26 -20.09
CA ILE A 694 -19.11 18.53 -19.85
C ILE A 694 -18.93 17.05 -20.16
N GLY A 695 -18.37 16.72 -21.33
CA GLY A 695 -18.10 15.33 -21.70
C GLY A 695 -17.15 14.62 -20.73
N MET A 696 -16.09 15.30 -20.28
CA MET A 696 -15.17 14.77 -19.28
C MET A 696 -15.81 14.61 -17.90
N GLY A 697 -16.61 15.59 -17.46
CA GLY A 697 -17.32 15.55 -16.19
C GLY A 697 -18.31 14.40 -16.12
N LEU A 698 -19.15 14.24 -17.14
CA LEU A 698 -20.11 13.13 -17.24
C LEU A 698 -19.42 11.76 -17.26
N HIS A 699 -18.34 11.63 -18.05
CA HIS A 699 -17.56 10.40 -18.09
C HIS A 699 -16.96 10.08 -16.72
N ARG A 700 -16.41 11.08 -16.03
CA ARG A 700 -15.85 10.91 -14.68
C ARG A 700 -16.93 10.50 -13.68
N THR A 701 -18.11 11.11 -13.72
CA THR A 701 -19.26 10.73 -12.88
C THR A 701 -19.64 9.26 -13.11
N ARG A 702 -19.77 8.82 -14.37
CA ARG A 702 -20.09 7.43 -14.72
C ARG A 702 -19.02 6.47 -14.21
N GLN A 703 -17.75 6.77 -14.43
CA GLN A 703 -16.62 5.93 -14.01
C GLN A 703 -16.57 5.82 -12.47
N SER A 704 -16.70 6.93 -11.75
CA SER A 704 -16.77 6.93 -10.28
C SER A 704 -17.96 6.12 -9.77
N MET A 705 -19.13 6.24 -10.41
CA MET A 705 -20.33 5.49 -10.02
C MET A 705 -20.11 3.98 -10.17
N LEU A 706 -19.62 3.53 -11.32
CA LEU A 706 -19.34 2.12 -11.60
C LEU A 706 -18.28 1.56 -10.64
N GLN A 707 -17.21 2.31 -10.38
CA GLN A 707 -16.16 1.90 -9.45
C GLN A 707 -16.70 1.70 -8.04
N THR A 708 -17.58 2.58 -7.56
CA THR A 708 -18.21 2.46 -6.24
C THR A 708 -19.11 1.21 -6.17
N TYR A 709 -19.91 0.93 -7.21
CA TYR A 709 -20.70 -0.31 -7.27
C TYR A 709 -19.84 -1.58 -7.27
N ILE A 710 -18.78 -1.61 -8.07
CA ILE A 710 -17.86 -2.74 -8.13
C ILE A 710 -17.18 -2.95 -6.77
N THR A 711 -16.81 -1.87 -6.08
CA THR A 711 -16.20 -1.94 -4.75
C THR A 711 -17.16 -2.61 -3.75
N PHE A 712 -18.44 -2.22 -3.74
CA PHE A 712 -19.45 -2.87 -2.89
C PHE A 712 -19.74 -4.31 -3.31
N ALA A 713 -19.82 -4.61 -4.60
CA ALA A 713 -20.01 -5.97 -5.09
C ALA A 713 -18.86 -6.89 -4.66
N ARG A 714 -17.62 -6.39 -4.70
CA ARG A 714 -16.41 -7.12 -4.29
C ARG A 714 -16.32 -7.33 -2.77
N LEU A 715 -16.76 -6.33 -2.00
CA LEU A 715 -16.91 -6.43 -0.56
C LEU A 715 -17.90 -7.55 -0.20
N ALA A 716 -19.04 -7.62 -0.90
CA ALA A 716 -20.02 -8.69 -0.73
C ALA A 716 -19.48 -10.07 -1.16
N GLN A 717 -18.58 -10.11 -2.15
CA GLN A 717 -17.91 -11.33 -2.60
C GLN A 717 -16.72 -11.75 -1.70
N GLY A 718 -16.34 -10.96 -0.69
CA GLY A 718 -15.20 -11.25 0.18
C GLY A 718 -13.83 -11.13 -0.50
N THR A 719 -13.77 -10.49 -1.68
CA THR A 719 -12.51 -10.30 -2.44
C THR A 719 -11.73 -9.06 -2.03
N VAL A 720 -12.38 -8.14 -1.30
CA VAL A 720 -11.77 -6.94 -0.71
C VAL A 720 -12.12 -6.92 0.77
N GLY A 721 -11.11 -6.81 1.63
CA GLY A 721 -11.29 -6.71 3.08
C GLY A 721 -11.87 -5.35 3.51
N VAL A 722 -12.59 -5.35 4.63
CA VAL A 722 -13.24 -4.15 5.22
C VAL A 722 -12.21 -3.11 5.67
N GLU A 723 -10.98 -3.54 5.91
CA GLU A 723 -9.81 -2.71 6.24
C GLU A 723 -9.49 -1.67 5.16
N HIS A 724 -9.91 -1.87 3.90
CA HIS A 724 -9.69 -0.90 2.82
C HIS A 724 -10.76 0.19 2.72
N LEU A 725 -11.79 0.13 3.56
CA LEU A 725 -12.79 1.20 3.65
C LEU A 725 -12.28 2.31 4.59
N ASN A 726 -12.55 3.56 4.21
CA ASN A 726 -12.31 4.73 5.04
C ASN A 726 -13.60 5.12 5.76
N GLY A 727 -13.51 5.36 7.06
CA GLY A 727 -14.63 5.81 7.88
C GLY A 727 -14.66 7.33 7.96
N PRO A 728 -15.48 7.90 8.84
CA PRO A 728 -15.59 9.36 8.97
C PRO A 728 -14.24 10.03 9.29
N VAL A 729 -13.43 9.40 10.14
CA VAL A 729 -12.13 9.93 10.55
C VAL A 729 -11.15 9.89 9.38
N GLY A 730 -11.08 8.76 8.67
CA GLY A 730 -10.25 8.60 7.48
C GLY A 730 -10.67 9.54 6.35
N ILE A 731 -11.98 9.74 6.15
CA ILE A 731 -12.53 10.67 5.17
C ILE A 731 -12.16 12.12 5.50
N VAL A 732 -12.30 12.56 6.75
CA VAL A 732 -11.90 13.91 7.17
C VAL A 732 -10.41 14.10 6.99
N HIS A 733 -9.59 13.13 7.40
CA HIS A 733 -8.13 13.18 7.22
C HIS A 733 -7.73 13.25 5.74
N ALA A 734 -8.33 12.41 4.89
CA ALA A 734 -8.12 12.47 3.44
C ALA A 734 -8.55 13.83 2.87
N GLY A 735 -9.69 14.36 3.33
CA GLY A 735 -10.17 15.68 2.97
C GLY A 735 -9.18 16.79 3.32
N THR A 736 -8.61 16.78 4.53
CA THR A 736 -7.63 17.81 4.95
C THR A 736 -6.34 17.73 4.15
N VAL A 737 -5.87 16.52 3.85
CA VAL A 737 -4.69 16.31 2.97
C VAL A 737 -4.97 16.83 1.56
N LEU A 738 -6.18 16.64 1.05
CA LEU A 738 -6.58 17.14 -0.28
C LEU A 738 -6.79 18.65 -0.30
N ALA A 739 -7.28 19.26 0.78
CA ALA A 739 -7.40 20.70 0.92
C ALA A 739 -6.05 21.40 0.82
N GLY A 740 -5.01 20.83 1.45
CA GLY A 740 -3.62 21.30 1.32
C GLY A 740 -3.07 21.25 -0.11
N ARG A 741 -3.65 20.43 -1.02
CA ARG A 741 -3.27 20.37 -2.44
C ARG A 741 -3.94 21.46 -3.30
N GLY A 742 -4.86 22.23 -2.72
CA GLY A 742 -5.55 23.34 -3.37
C GLY A 742 -7.03 23.06 -3.69
N TRP A 743 -7.75 24.13 -4.00
CA TRP A 743 -9.22 24.11 -4.15
C TRP A 743 -9.74 23.18 -5.26
N VAL A 744 -8.99 22.96 -6.34
CA VAL A 744 -9.40 22.04 -7.42
C VAL A 744 -9.52 20.61 -6.90
N TRP A 745 -8.61 20.20 -6.01
CA TRP A 745 -8.67 18.88 -5.37
C TRP A 745 -9.83 18.76 -4.40
N VAL A 746 -10.19 19.84 -3.69
CA VAL A 746 -11.40 19.88 -2.86
C VAL A 746 -12.65 19.67 -3.72
N LEU A 747 -12.79 20.40 -4.83
CA LEU A 747 -13.94 20.23 -5.72
C LEU A 747 -13.98 18.82 -6.35
N PHE A 748 -12.83 18.28 -6.74
CA PHE A 748 -12.74 16.92 -7.25
C PHE A 748 -13.16 15.90 -6.18
N PHE A 749 -12.68 16.05 -4.95
CA PHE A 749 -13.06 15.23 -3.82
C PHE A 749 -14.56 15.32 -3.52
N MET A 750 -15.12 16.54 -3.53
CA MET A 750 -16.56 16.76 -3.40
C MET A 750 -17.36 16.05 -4.49
N GLY A 751 -16.87 16.07 -5.73
CA GLY A 751 -17.49 15.32 -6.84
C GLY A 751 -17.52 13.82 -6.57
N VAL A 752 -16.39 13.24 -6.14
CA VAL A 752 -16.29 11.81 -5.79
C VAL A 752 -17.21 11.47 -4.61
N VAL A 753 -17.19 12.25 -3.54
CA VAL A 753 -18.07 12.07 -2.37
C VAL A 753 -19.54 12.17 -2.76
N SER A 754 -19.89 13.12 -3.64
CA SER A 754 -21.27 13.29 -4.11
C SER A 754 -21.75 12.08 -4.91
N VAL A 755 -20.91 11.50 -5.78
CA VAL A 755 -21.21 10.22 -6.44
C VAL A 755 -21.37 9.08 -5.43
N ASN A 756 -20.45 8.97 -4.46
CA ASN A 756 -20.51 7.92 -3.46
C ASN A 756 -21.79 8.01 -2.62
N LEU A 757 -22.20 9.22 -2.22
CA LEU A 757 -23.46 9.45 -1.52
C LEU A 757 -24.66 9.06 -2.39
N ALA A 758 -24.65 9.39 -3.68
CA ALA A 758 -25.70 8.94 -4.61
C ALA A 758 -25.79 7.42 -4.69
N VAL A 759 -24.65 6.73 -4.85
CA VAL A 759 -24.60 5.26 -4.95
C VAL A 759 -25.07 4.61 -3.66
N ILE A 760 -24.54 5.04 -2.51
CA ILE A 760 -24.91 4.52 -1.18
C ILE A 760 -26.40 4.75 -0.93
N ASN A 761 -26.92 5.96 -1.18
CA ASN A 761 -28.33 6.25 -0.96
C ASN A 761 -29.24 5.48 -1.90
N PHE A 762 -28.75 5.04 -3.07
CA PHE A 762 -29.54 4.20 -3.98
C PHE A 762 -29.41 2.70 -3.72
N LEU A 763 -28.55 2.26 -2.78
CA LEU A 763 -28.50 0.86 -2.40
C LEU A 763 -29.86 0.41 -1.83
N PRO A 764 -30.27 -0.85 -2.03
CA PRO A 764 -31.52 -1.40 -1.51
C PRO A 764 -31.43 -1.67 0.00
N LEU A 765 -31.00 -0.66 0.77
CA LEU A 765 -30.86 -0.68 2.21
C LEU A 765 -32.04 0.08 2.84
N PRO A 766 -32.83 -0.54 3.73
CA PRO A 766 -34.07 0.05 4.27
C PRO A 766 -33.96 1.42 4.95
N ILE A 767 -32.77 1.82 5.40
CA ILE A 767 -32.52 3.08 6.12
C ILE A 767 -32.13 4.25 5.20
N VAL A 768 -31.83 3.97 3.93
CA VAL A 768 -31.51 5.00 2.92
C VAL A 768 -32.60 5.05 1.85
N ASP A 769 -32.57 6.07 0.99
CA ASP A 769 -33.58 6.33 -0.04
C ASP A 769 -33.92 5.10 -0.90
N GLY A 770 -32.92 4.30 -1.29
CA GLY A 770 -33.07 3.13 -2.14
C GLY A 770 -33.90 2.01 -1.50
N GLY A 771 -33.88 1.87 -0.18
CA GLY A 771 -34.77 0.95 0.54
C GLY A 771 -36.23 1.39 0.48
N HIS A 772 -36.49 2.68 0.70
CA HIS A 772 -37.84 3.23 0.53
C HIS A 772 -38.31 3.17 -0.91
N PHE A 773 -37.41 3.39 -1.87
CA PHE A 773 -37.68 3.22 -3.30
C PHE A 773 -38.09 1.77 -3.61
N LEU A 774 -37.42 0.78 -3.01
CA LEU A 774 -37.77 -0.63 -3.16
C LEU A 774 -39.16 -0.94 -2.59
N PHE A 775 -39.52 -0.37 -1.44
CA PHE A 775 -40.86 -0.53 -0.87
C PHE A 775 -41.94 0.07 -1.76
N LEU A 776 -41.69 1.24 -2.35
CA LEU A 776 -42.60 1.85 -3.31
C LEU A 776 -42.69 1.05 -4.62
N LEU A 777 -41.57 0.48 -5.09
CA LEU A 777 -41.56 -0.38 -6.25
C LEU A 777 -42.40 -1.65 -6.00
N TYR A 778 -42.26 -2.24 -4.82
CA TYR A 778 -43.11 -3.35 -4.39
C TYR A 778 -44.60 -2.95 -4.38
N GLU A 779 -44.93 -1.78 -3.82
CA GLU A 779 -46.30 -1.27 -3.81
C GLU A 779 -46.84 -1.02 -5.23
N GLN A 780 -46.01 -0.49 -6.13
CA GLN A 780 -46.37 -0.27 -7.54
C GLN A 780 -46.70 -1.58 -8.26
N VAL A 781 -45.95 -2.65 -7.99
CA VAL A 781 -46.13 -3.96 -8.64
C VAL A 781 -47.28 -4.75 -8.02
N THR A 782 -47.42 -4.73 -6.70
CA THR A 782 -48.39 -5.55 -5.97
C THR A 782 -49.72 -4.84 -5.68
N GLY A 783 -49.77 -3.52 -5.87
CA GLY A 783 -50.89 -2.67 -5.49
C GLY A 783 -51.09 -2.55 -3.97
N ARG A 784 -50.20 -3.12 -3.15
CA ARG A 784 -50.31 -3.14 -1.69
C ARG A 784 -49.03 -2.59 -1.05
N ALA A 785 -49.19 -1.71 -0.06
CA ALA A 785 -48.07 -1.19 0.70
C ALA A 785 -47.42 -2.30 1.56
N VAL A 786 -46.09 -2.26 1.71
CA VAL A 786 -45.36 -3.15 2.62
C VAL A 786 -45.85 -2.93 4.05
N SER A 787 -46.04 -4.00 4.83
CA SER A 787 -46.52 -3.86 6.21
C SER A 787 -45.51 -3.08 7.07
N VAL A 788 -46.02 -2.27 8.00
CA VAL A 788 -45.18 -1.45 8.91
C VAL A 788 -44.21 -2.33 9.71
N VAL A 789 -44.64 -3.54 10.08
CA VAL A 789 -43.79 -4.52 10.78
C VAL A 789 -42.57 -4.90 9.93
N VAL A 790 -42.78 -5.20 8.65
CA VAL A 790 -41.69 -5.55 7.73
C VAL A 790 -40.79 -4.34 7.49
N GLN A 791 -41.35 -3.15 7.29
CA GLN A 791 -40.57 -1.92 7.12
C GLN A 791 -39.69 -1.64 8.35
N ASN A 792 -40.24 -1.73 9.57
CA ASN A 792 -39.49 -1.51 10.81
C ASN A 792 -38.41 -2.58 11.04
N ALA A 793 -38.73 -3.85 10.78
CA ALA A 793 -37.77 -4.94 10.89
C ALA A 793 -36.60 -4.76 9.91
N ALA A 794 -36.93 -4.40 8.67
CA ALA A 794 -35.95 -4.11 7.63
C ALA A 794 -35.09 -2.88 7.98
N ALA A 795 -35.70 -1.79 8.47
CA ALA A 795 -35.01 -0.59 8.94
C ALA A 795 -34.04 -0.89 10.09
N LEU A 796 -34.47 -1.67 11.09
CA LEU A 796 -33.62 -2.10 12.20
C LEU A 796 -32.45 -2.97 11.72
N ALA A 797 -32.72 -3.95 10.84
CA ALA A 797 -31.67 -4.78 10.27
C ALA A 797 -30.65 -3.95 9.48
N GLY A 798 -31.13 -2.99 8.67
CA GLY A 798 -30.28 -2.05 7.95
C GLY A 798 -29.45 -1.15 8.88
N LEU A 799 -30.06 -0.64 9.94
CA LEU A 799 -29.37 0.18 10.94
C LEU A 799 -28.28 -0.61 11.68
N ILE A 800 -28.55 -1.86 12.07
CA ILE A 800 -27.55 -2.75 12.68
C ILE A 800 -26.42 -2.98 11.69
N ALA A 801 -26.71 -3.33 10.44
CA ALA A 801 -25.70 -3.61 9.43
C ALA A 801 -24.79 -2.40 9.16
N ILE A 802 -25.36 -1.22 8.91
CA ILE A 802 -24.59 0.01 8.69
C ILE A 802 -23.84 0.41 9.96
N GLY A 803 -24.47 0.29 11.13
CA GLY A 803 -23.84 0.58 12.42
C GLY A 803 -22.63 -0.31 12.68
N THR A 804 -22.71 -1.61 12.37
CA THR A 804 -21.57 -2.53 12.47
C THR A 804 -20.44 -2.13 11.53
N VAL A 805 -20.73 -1.86 10.25
CA VAL A 805 -19.71 -1.41 9.29
C VAL A 805 -19.08 -0.10 9.76
N PHE A 806 -19.89 0.86 10.21
CA PHE A 806 -19.41 2.15 10.73
C PHE A 806 -18.45 1.98 11.90
N LEU A 807 -18.79 1.12 12.88
CA LEU A 807 -17.93 0.84 14.04
C LEU A 807 -16.62 0.18 13.63
N VAL A 808 -16.67 -0.84 12.76
CA VAL A 808 -15.48 -1.55 12.27
C VAL A 808 -14.56 -0.59 11.52
N VAL A 809 -15.10 0.20 10.61
CA VAL A 809 -14.30 1.11 9.79
C VAL A 809 -13.74 2.26 10.64
N THR A 810 -14.52 2.80 11.59
CA THR A 810 -14.03 3.84 12.52
C THR A 810 -12.93 3.28 13.43
N TYR A 811 -13.07 2.04 13.91
CA TYR A 811 -12.01 1.37 14.66
C TYR A 811 -10.74 1.23 13.82
N ASN A 812 -10.86 0.80 12.55
CA ASN A 812 -9.73 0.68 11.64
C ASN A 812 -9.05 2.03 11.38
N ASP A 813 -9.81 3.11 11.20
CA ASP A 813 -9.27 4.47 11.06
C ASP A 813 -8.49 4.91 12.30
N LEU A 814 -9.06 4.70 13.49
CA LEU A 814 -8.42 5.06 14.75
C LEU A 814 -7.18 4.21 15.01
N ALA A 815 -7.22 2.91 14.69
CA ALA A 815 -6.08 2.01 14.80
C ALA A 815 -4.94 2.48 13.90
N ARG A 816 -5.22 2.84 12.65
CA ARG A 816 -4.22 3.42 11.72
C ARG A 816 -3.63 4.75 12.22
N LEU A 817 -4.45 5.58 12.85
CA LEU A 817 -4.03 6.91 13.32
C LEU A 817 -3.20 6.83 14.61
N LEU A 818 -3.59 5.95 15.54
CA LEU A 818 -2.96 5.82 16.86
C LEU A 818 -1.81 4.82 16.86
N TRP A 819 -1.81 3.86 15.93
CA TRP A 819 -0.85 2.76 15.83
C TRP A 819 -0.35 2.61 14.37
N PRO A 820 0.36 3.64 13.84
CA PRO A 820 0.79 3.69 12.45
C PRO A 820 1.84 2.64 12.05
#